data_AF-A0A0M2RW23-F1
#
_entry.id   AF-A0A0M2RW23-F1
#
_cell.length_a   1.000
_cell.length_b   1.000
_cell.length_c   1.000
_cell.angle_alpha   90.00
_cell.angle_beta   90.00
_cell.angle_gamma   90.00
#
_symmetry.space_group_name_H-M   'P 1'
#
loop_
_entity.id
_entity.type
_entity.pdbx_description
1 polymer ?
#
loop_
_entity_poly.entity_id
_entity_poly.type
_entity_poly.pdbx_seq_one_letter_code
_entity_poly.pdbx_strand_id
1 'polypeptide(L)'
;MARVASAHAAVLAGGRQLACEVVGEPGIGKTRFVHEALRRCVPAVPRVVGSCAPDERGVPFHVFRHALSAGRPARTGPGAGRLAREVWAEPDAPVPPAPTRPSDARRFGIYQSARRLIGRAARDGLVLILDDLQWADASSTGLIAHLLRYPVPAPLLLVLVYRPRQMATPMPFGPPDDRAGPDPRVHDRIELGPLSLAETARLCPTRDPAELAARYDLTGGNPGYLGALPGDEPGTSPDRGDPIHGGQLAAPAIAALRREWVDLPTVDLACLRAAAVFDVPFDADLLAPVAQVPAALAAESGWRLARRDLIRRVPGGGRFAFRHPVLRLAVAQDTDPAWRVAAYGRALTALDERGAPPADRARYAERLLDLPHGGWAECCVDVLCRAAQEICREAPDLAIRWLRVALRALRPTAAPNRRRQDVSLALARITGEAGNLAESRALLQEIVPLFPADGEGRRARAVALWARVERLLGNYAEAQAISRRELAALPPGTGIAGGYRLATELGAAGILAGNPVPPPAGGLIEDADGPPPDALTGDPDGSGVDRAGLLAVRSLAATHDGALGLARDLVDAGSRIVDALPDRDVRDHPDCLAALGLTELHLERQADAVRHLDRGLALVRAAHRDDGLCQLLLGRSRVAYHSGQLASAIELATEAGIVARRIGSRDLLSVALASEAEATAWRGGLRDDERAVALARSAVELASDRASWSGRTAATALATAALLAGDPATCVELLRGAGGDARLTRLQATLRPLWYELLCAAALAAGEPADAERQARRAMAEAERLGLPGQRGFAESAYGEVLLARGEVVAALPHLEAAVDLFRAGGLVLRRSLALASLTRAAEAADRAGPAARARRQALELAVRCGTERVGLRLARPIGPRAVAALTDREWHIARLTATGATSRLIGRQLNISPRTVEAHLTRIYRKAGVASRSGLVAWVARLDDTDR
;
A
#
# COMPACT_ATOMS: atom_id res chain seq x y z
N MET A 1 -17.03 -33.06 36.90
CA MET A 1 -18.05 -34.07 37.32
C MET A 1 -17.51 -35.05 38.34
N ALA A 2 -16.39 -35.75 38.10
CA ALA A 2 -15.81 -36.70 39.07
C ALA A 2 -15.49 -36.08 40.45
N ARG A 3 -15.04 -34.82 40.49
CA ARG A 3 -14.81 -34.06 41.73
C ARG A 3 -16.05 -33.92 42.61
N VAL A 4 -17.21 -33.54 42.03
CA VAL A 4 -18.49 -33.43 42.75
C VAL A 4 -18.95 -34.80 43.27
N ALA A 5 -18.80 -35.86 42.47
CA ALA A 5 -19.15 -37.22 42.89
C ALA A 5 -18.22 -37.74 44.01
N SER A 6 -16.92 -37.42 43.94
CA SER A 6 -15.94 -37.73 44.99
C SER A 6 -16.26 -36.97 46.28
N ALA A 7 -16.57 -35.67 46.19
CA ALA A 7 -17.01 -34.88 47.34
C ALA A 7 -18.28 -35.47 47.97
N HIS A 8 -19.26 -35.88 47.17
CA HIS A 8 -20.46 -36.55 47.68
C HIS A 8 -20.15 -37.85 48.42
N ALA A 9 -19.28 -38.70 47.88
CA ALA A 9 -18.85 -39.93 48.54
C ALA A 9 -18.06 -39.65 49.84
N ALA A 10 -17.22 -38.62 49.84
CA ALA A 10 -16.44 -38.19 51.01
C ALA A 10 -17.32 -37.63 52.13
N VAL A 11 -18.39 -36.89 51.80
CA VAL A 11 -19.39 -36.43 52.79
C VAL A 11 -20.02 -37.62 53.51
N LEU A 12 -20.43 -38.65 52.77
CA LEU A 12 -21.08 -39.84 53.33
C LEU A 12 -20.11 -40.69 54.18
N ALA A 13 -18.85 -40.83 53.74
CA ALA A 13 -17.85 -41.58 54.50
C ALA A 13 -17.33 -40.83 55.73
N GLY A 14 -17.21 -39.51 55.64
CA GLY A 14 -16.61 -38.65 56.67
C GLY A 14 -17.59 -38.05 57.68
N GLY A 15 -18.90 -38.07 57.40
CA GLY A 15 -19.94 -37.56 58.30
C GLY A 15 -19.90 -36.04 58.56
N ARG A 16 -19.23 -35.26 57.69
CA ARG A 16 -18.99 -33.82 57.85
C ARG A 16 -19.45 -33.03 56.61
N GLN A 17 -19.66 -31.72 56.78
CA GLN A 17 -20.00 -30.82 55.69
C GLN A 17 -18.82 -30.63 54.72
N LEU A 18 -19.09 -30.71 53.41
CA LEU A 18 -18.21 -30.22 52.34
C LEU A 18 -18.93 -29.14 51.52
N ALA A 19 -18.20 -28.10 51.12
CA ALA A 19 -18.69 -27.06 50.22
C ALA A 19 -18.04 -27.21 48.83
N CYS A 20 -18.86 -27.17 47.77
CA CYS A 20 -18.40 -27.16 46.40
C CYS A 20 -18.90 -25.90 45.69
N GLU A 21 -17.99 -25.04 45.25
CA GLU A 21 -18.31 -23.89 44.42
C GLU A 21 -18.26 -24.29 42.94
N VAL A 22 -19.32 -23.98 42.21
CA VAL A 22 -19.36 -24.09 40.74
C VAL A 22 -19.54 -22.70 40.16
N VAL A 23 -18.45 -22.17 39.62
CA VAL A 23 -18.37 -20.79 39.14
C VAL A 23 -18.08 -20.75 37.66
N GLY A 24 -18.42 -19.63 37.02
CA GLY A 24 -18.16 -19.41 35.60
C GLY A 24 -19.07 -18.34 35.01
N GLU A 25 -18.81 -18.00 33.75
CA GLU A 25 -19.50 -16.94 33.01
C GLU A 25 -21.02 -17.19 32.87
N PRO A 26 -21.85 -16.15 32.65
CA PRO A 26 -23.25 -16.30 32.25
C PRO A 26 -23.40 -17.26 31.06
N GLY A 27 -24.38 -18.17 31.09
CA GLY A 27 -24.63 -19.08 29.97
C GLY A 27 -23.68 -20.28 29.83
N ILE A 28 -22.60 -20.38 30.64
CA ILE A 28 -21.60 -21.46 30.50
C ILE A 28 -22.11 -22.87 30.85
N GLY A 29 -23.34 -22.99 31.34
CA GLY A 29 -23.97 -24.27 31.65
C GLY A 29 -23.76 -24.77 33.08
N LYS A 30 -23.48 -23.89 34.06
CA LYS A 30 -23.29 -24.24 35.48
C LYS A 30 -24.41 -25.13 36.06
N THR A 31 -25.67 -24.71 35.92
CA THR A 31 -26.84 -25.48 36.38
C THR A 31 -26.92 -26.85 35.72
N ARG A 32 -26.71 -26.92 34.39
CA ARG A 32 -26.69 -28.19 33.64
C ARG A 32 -25.54 -29.10 34.10
N PHE A 33 -24.36 -28.54 34.36
CA PHE A 33 -23.21 -29.27 34.88
C PHE A 33 -23.49 -29.86 36.26
N VAL A 34 -24.06 -29.08 37.18
CA VAL A 34 -24.42 -29.54 38.53
C VAL A 34 -25.45 -30.65 38.46
N HIS A 35 -26.51 -30.47 37.68
CA HIS A 35 -27.55 -31.50 37.49
C HIS A 35 -26.95 -32.81 36.95
N GLU A 36 -26.10 -32.74 35.94
CA GLU A 36 -25.46 -33.92 35.34
C GLU A 36 -24.43 -34.57 36.27
N ALA A 37 -23.66 -33.78 37.04
CA ALA A 37 -22.73 -34.30 38.03
C ALA A 37 -23.46 -35.07 39.14
N LEU A 38 -24.62 -34.57 39.58
CA LEU A 38 -25.43 -35.20 40.60
C LEU A 38 -26.14 -36.48 40.12
N ARG A 39 -26.42 -36.63 38.83
CA ARG A 39 -26.91 -37.92 38.27
C ARG A 39 -25.93 -39.07 38.50
N ARG A 40 -24.64 -38.76 38.62
CA ARG A 40 -23.57 -39.74 38.89
C ARG A 40 -23.32 -39.99 40.38
N CYS A 41 -24.06 -39.31 41.27
CA CYS A 41 -24.00 -39.48 42.72
C CYS A 41 -25.03 -40.53 43.19
N VAL A 42 -24.81 -41.12 44.38
CA VAL A 42 -25.70 -42.15 44.97
C VAL A 42 -27.17 -41.65 44.98
N PRO A 43 -28.14 -42.42 44.45
CA PRO A 43 -29.53 -41.95 44.32
C PRO A 43 -30.29 -41.80 45.65
N ALA A 44 -29.84 -42.49 46.71
CA ALA A 44 -30.56 -42.64 47.97
C ALA A 44 -30.48 -41.41 48.91
N VAL A 45 -29.64 -40.41 48.60
CA VAL A 45 -29.47 -39.20 49.44
C VAL A 45 -30.46 -38.11 48.99
N PRO A 46 -31.23 -37.48 49.91
CA PRO A 46 -32.15 -36.40 49.57
C PRO A 46 -31.42 -35.19 49.00
N ARG A 47 -32.02 -34.58 47.97
CA ARG A 47 -31.47 -33.43 47.24
C ARG A 47 -32.46 -32.28 47.28
N VAL A 48 -31.97 -31.08 47.56
CA VAL A 48 -32.79 -29.88 47.68
C VAL A 48 -32.14 -28.74 46.90
N VAL A 49 -32.94 -28.05 46.08
CA VAL A 49 -32.47 -26.98 45.18
C VAL A 49 -33.17 -25.66 45.52
N GLY A 50 -32.39 -24.67 45.93
CA GLY A 50 -32.79 -23.27 46.00
C GLY A 50 -32.27 -22.53 44.78
N SER A 51 -33.10 -21.75 44.09
CA SER A 51 -32.69 -20.88 42.99
C SER A 51 -33.04 -19.44 43.31
N CYS A 52 -32.22 -18.50 42.85
CA CYS A 52 -32.47 -17.07 43.00
C CYS A 52 -32.89 -16.45 41.67
N ALA A 53 -33.91 -15.58 41.69
CA ALA A 53 -34.26 -14.72 40.55
C ALA A 53 -33.98 -13.23 40.84
N PRO A 54 -33.78 -12.38 39.81
CA PRO A 54 -33.54 -10.95 39.99
C PRO A 54 -34.59 -10.25 40.85
N ASP A 55 -35.86 -10.59 40.64
CA ASP A 55 -37.02 -9.97 41.29
C ASP A 55 -37.13 -10.32 42.80
N GLU A 56 -36.37 -11.32 43.27
CA GLU A 56 -36.43 -11.85 44.63
C GLU A 56 -35.34 -11.31 45.55
N ARG A 57 -34.45 -10.43 45.04
CA ARG A 57 -33.32 -9.84 45.79
C ARG A 57 -33.71 -9.12 47.09
N GLY A 58 -34.93 -8.62 47.18
CA GLY A 58 -35.47 -7.95 48.35
C GLY A 58 -36.04 -8.89 49.43
N VAL A 59 -36.23 -10.17 49.10
CA VAL A 59 -36.89 -11.14 49.98
C VAL A 59 -35.84 -11.85 50.85
N PRO A 60 -35.86 -11.66 52.19
CA PRO A 60 -34.88 -12.27 53.07
C PRO A 60 -34.89 -13.81 52.99
N PHE A 61 -33.71 -14.40 52.87
CA PHE A 61 -33.51 -15.86 52.91
C PHE A 61 -34.19 -16.65 51.77
N HIS A 62 -34.56 -15.99 50.66
CA HIS A 62 -35.42 -16.60 49.63
C HIS A 62 -34.85 -17.90 49.05
N VAL A 63 -33.54 -17.98 48.79
CA VAL A 63 -32.91 -19.19 48.23
C VAL A 63 -33.09 -20.40 49.14
N PHE A 64 -33.02 -20.20 50.46
CA PHE A 64 -33.25 -21.25 51.46
C PHE A 64 -34.74 -21.57 51.61
N ARG A 65 -35.62 -20.57 51.49
CA ARG A 65 -37.07 -20.78 51.48
C ARG A 65 -37.49 -21.63 50.27
N HIS A 66 -36.97 -21.32 49.08
CA HIS A 66 -37.21 -22.08 47.85
C HIS A 66 -36.71 -23.52 47.96
N ALA A 67 -35.48 -23.70 48.48
CA ALA A 67 -34.94 -25.02 48.76
C ALA A 67 -35.89 -25.83 49.66
N LEU A 68 -36.24 -25.29 50.83
CA LEU A 68 -36.98 -26.04 51.85
C LEU A 68 -38.47 -26.24 51.52
N SER A 69 -39.06 -25.45 50.62
CA SER A 69 -40.45 -25.61 50.17
C SER A 69 -40.61 -26.63 49.02
N ALA A 70 -39.59 -26.78 48.17
CA ALA A 70 -39.63 -27.66 47.00
C ALA A 70 -39.35 -29.15 47.30
N GLY A 71 -38.73 -29.47 48.45
CA GLY A 71 -38.38 -30.84 48.83
C GLY A 71 -39.57 -31.62 49.41
N ARG A 72 -40.10 -32.61 48.68
CA ARG A 72 -40.93 -33.69 49.27
C ARG A 72 -40.02 -34.61 50.11
N PRO A 73 -40.18 -34.71 51.44
CA PRO A 73 -39.40 -35.65 52.22
C PRO A 73 -39.93 -37.07 52.01
N ALA A 74 -39.23 -37.88 51.23
CA ALA A 74 -39.41 -39.32 51.22
C ALA A 74 -38.69 -39.93 52.44
N ARG A 75 -39.35 -39.89 53.60
CA ARG A 75 -39.37 -40.89 54.70
C ARG A 75 -39.82 -40.22 56.00
N THR A 76 -40.76 -40.89 56.65
CA THR A 76 -41.59 -40.46 57.76
C THR A 76 -40.84 -40.40 59.09
N GLY A 77 -40.93 -39.24 59.74
CA GLY A 77 -40.74 -39.04 61.18
C GLY A 77 -41.59 -37.83 61.62
N PRO A 78 -42.39 -37.92 62.70
CA PRO A 78 -43.31 -36.85 63.08
C PRO A 78 -42.51 -35.67 63.64
N GLY A 79 -42.23 -34.66 62.80
CA GLY A 79 -41.56 -33.43 63.25
C GLY A 79 -41.02 -32.50 62.16
N ALA A 80 -40.77 -32.99 60.93
CA ALA A 80 -40.12 -32.16 59.91
C ALA A 80 -41.02 -31.06 59.30
N GLY A 81 -42.34 -31.28 59.22
CA GLY A 81 -43.28 -30.32 58.64
C GLY A 81 -43.61 -29.10 59.51
N ARG A 82 -43.30 -29.14 60.81
CA ARG A 82 -43.60 -28.04 61.76
C ARG A 82 -42.45 -27.02 61.86
N LEU A 83 -41.20 -27.50 61.75
CA LEU A 83 -39.98 -26.70 61.92
C LEU A 83 -39.67 -25.74 60.75
N ALA A 84 -40.07 -26.06 59.52
CA ALA A 84 -39.86 -25.17 58.37
C ALA A 84 -40.78 -23.92 58.42
N ARG A 85 -41.97 -24.02 59.02
CA ARG A 85 -42.86 -22.86 59.22
C ARG A 85 -42.43 -22.00 60.41
N GLU A 86 -41.91 -22.59 61.49
CA GLU A 86 -41.55 -21.81 62.70
C GLU A 86 -40.25 -21.00 62.59
N VAL A 87 -39.29 -21.42 61.75
CA VAL A 87 -38.00 -20.71 61.60
C VAL A 87 -38.03 -19.61 60.53
N TRP A 88 -38.93 -19.73 59.54
CA TRP A 88 -38.98 -18.86 58.36
C TRP A 88 -40.31 -18.15 58.15
N ALA A 89 -41.28 -18.29 59.07
CA ALA A 89 -42.48 -17.45 59.07
C ALA A 89 -42.11 -15.99 59.31
N GLU A 90 -42.67 -15.10 58.50
CA GLU A 90 -42.71 -13.68 58.83
C GLU A 90 -43.52 -13.49 60.12
N PRO A 91 -43.09 -12.61 61.04
CA PRO A 91 -43.91 -12.28 62.18
C PRO A 91 -45.05 -11.36 61.69
N ASP A 92 -46.20 -11.94 61.36
CA ASP A 92 -47.46 -11.22 61.08
C ASP A 92 -48.13 -10.65 62.34
N ALA A 93 -47.34 -10.17 63.32
CA ALA A 93 -47.89 -9.55 64.52
C ALA A 93 -47.14 -8.24 64.85
N PRO A 94 -47.86 -7.12 65.09
CA PRO A 94 -47.23 -5.91 65.61
C PRO A 94 -46.79 -6.17 67.06
N VAL A 95 -45.49 -6.40 67.25
CA VAL A 95 -44.88 -6.54 68.58
C VAL A 95 -44.45 -5.14 69.06
N PRO A 96 -44.77 -4.73 70.31
CA PRO A 96 -44.35 -3.44 70.86
C PRO A 96 -42.81 -3.35 71.01
N PRO A 97 -42.23 -2.13 71.01
CA PRO A 97 -40.79 -1.96 70.90
C PRO A 97 -40.09 -2.38 72.21
N ALA A 98 -39.44 -3.54 72.19
CA ALA A 98 -38.46 -3.92 73.21
C ALA A 98 -37.09 -3.29 72.86
N PRO A 99 -36.26 -2.94 73.86
CA PRO A 99 -35.02 -2.18 73.65
C PRO A 99 -34.05 -2.90 72.73
N THR A 100 -33.42 -2.09 71.87
CA THR A 100 -32.56 -2.42 70.74
C THR A 100 -31.37 -3.31 71.11
N ARG A 101 -31.51 -4.64 70.92
CA ARG A 101 -30.35 -5.48 70.63
C ARG A 101 -29.78 -5.05 69.26
N PRO A 102 -28.45 -4.94 69.08
CA PRO A 102 -27.88 -4.61 67.77
C PRO A 102 -28.43 -5.59 66.73
N SER A 103 -28.84 -5.09 65.56
CA SER A 103 -29.45 -5.88 64.47
C SER A 103 -28.64 -7.14 64.12
N ASP A 104 -27.32 -7.11 64.36
CA ASP A 104 -26.38 -8.21 64.14
C ASP A 104 -26.54 -9.38 65.13
N ALA A 105 -26.89 -9.13 66.40
CA ALA A 105 -27.09 -10.20 67.38
C ALA A 105 -28.34 -11.04 67.06
N ARG A 106 -29.41 -10.39 66.59
CA ARG A 106 -30.63 -11.06 66.12
C ARG A 106 -30.36 -11.87 64.85
N ARG A 107 -29.64 -11.30 63.87
CA ARG A 107 -29.22 -11.99 62.65
C ARG A 107 -28.34 -13.22 62.94
N PHE A 108 -27.38 -13.09 63.86
CA PHE A 108 -26.52 -14.19 64.27
C PHE A 108 -27.31 -15.33 64.95
N GLY A 109 -28.32 -15.01 65.76
CA GLY A 109 -29.24 -16.01 66.33
C GLY A 109 -30.05 -16.77 65.27
N ILE A 110 -30.50 -16.08 64.23
CA ILE A 110 -31.19 -16.70 63.08
C ILE A 110 -30.23 -17.63 62.33
N TYR A 111 -28.98 -17.21 62.08
CA TYR A 111 -27.99 -18.04 61.40
C TYR A 111 -27.65 -19.32 62.19
N GLN A 112 -27.50 -19.22 63.51
CA GLN A 112 -27.28 -20.40 64.36
C GLN A 112 -28.47 -21.37 64.33
N SER A 113 -29.70 -20.82 64.34
CA SER A 113 -30.93 -21.61 64.30
C SER A 113 -31.07 -22.34 62.97
N ALA A 114 -30.82 -21.65 61.85
CA ALA A 114 -30.78 -22.23 60.52
C ALA A 114 -29.69 -23.32 60.40
N ARG A 115 -28.49 -23.07 60.93
CA ARG A 115 -27.39 -24.07 60.97
C ARG A 115 -27.79 -25.34 61.72
N ARG A 116 -28.44 -25.21 62.89
CA ARG A 116 -28.94 -26.36 63.66
C ARG A 116 -30.02 -27.13 62.91
N LEU A 117 -30.93 -26.43 62.21
CA LEU A 117 -31.99 -27.05 61.41
C LEU A 117 -31.42 -27.83 60.24
N ILE A 118 -30.51 -27.23 59.47
CA ILE A 118 -29.81 -27.88 58.36
C ILE A 118 -29.05 -29.12 58.87
N GLY A 119 -28.40 -29.04 60.03
CA GLY A 119 -27.73 -30.19 60.65
C GLY A 119 -28.65 -31.33 61.08
N ARG A 120 -29.89 -31.02 61.49
CA ARG A 120 -30.89 -32.07 61.74
C ARG A 120 -31.37 -32.73 60.45
N ALA A 121 -31.57 -31.94 59.39
CA ALA A 121 -31.98 -32.45 58.08
C ALA A 121 -30.90 -33.28 57.38
N ALA A 122 -29.62 -32.96 57.64
CA ALA A 122 -28.47 -33.64 57.05
C ALA A 122 -27.96 -34.86 57.84
N ARG A 123 -28.66 -35.31 58.90
CA ARG A 123 -28.20 -36.43 59.76
C ARG A 123 -27.86 -37.70 58.97
N ASP A 124 -28.71 -38.05 58.00
CA ASP A 124 -28.57 -39.25 57.17
C ASP A 124 -27.96 -38.95 55.78
N GLY A 125 -27.44 -37.73 55.58
CA GLY A 125 -26.93 -37.23 54.31
C GLY A 125 -27.88 -36.22 53.64
N LEU A 126 -27.36 -35.07 53.20
CA LEU A 126 -28.12 -34.07 52.43
C LEU A 126 -27.25 -33.41 51.36
N VAL A 127 -27.79 -33.21 50.16
CA VAL A 127 -27.22 -32.34 49.13
C VAL A 127 -28.07 -31.08 49.01
N LEU A 128 -27.50 -29.93 49.38
CA LEU A 128 -28.14 -28.62 49.27
C LEU A 128 -27.48 -27.82 48.13
N ILE A 129 -28.24 -27.56 47.08
CA ILE A 129 -27.78 -26.78 45.92
C ILE A 129 -28.42 -25.40 46.01
N LEU A 130 -27.58 -24.37 46.03
CA LEU A 130 -28.01 -22.98 45.97
C LEU A 130 -27.53 -22.40 44.63
N ASP A 131 -28.47 -22.21 43.72
CA ASP A 131 -28.23 -21.79 42.35
C ASP A 131 -28.45 -20.28 42.15
N ASP A 132 -27.72 -19.73 41.19
CA ASP A 132 -27.74 -18.33 40.77
C ASP A 132 -27.55 -17.31 41.91
N LEU A 133 -26.63 -17.59 42.85
CA LEU A 133 -26.42 -16.76 44.07
C LEU A 133 -26.01 -15.30 43.79
N GLN A 134 -25.63 -14.93 42.57
CA GLN A 134 -25.47 -13.52 42.19
C GLN A 134 -26.76 -12.69 42.35
N TRP A 135 -27.92 -13.34 42.45
CA TRP A 135 -29.21 -12.72 42.75
C TRP A 135 -29.64 -12.94 44.21
N ALA A 136 -28.81 -13.56 45.05
CA ALA A 136 -29.14 -13.79 46.45
C ALA A 136 -29.29 -12.48 47.24
N ASP A 137 -30.21 -12.46 48.20
CA ASP A 137 -30.37 -11.34 49.12
C ASP A 137 -29.21 -11.31 50.15
N ALA A 138 -29.03 -10.16 50.81
CA ALA A 138 -27.96 -9.99 51.80
C ALA A 138 -28.07 -10.96 52.98
N SER A 139 -29.29 -11.36 53.37
CA SER A 139 -29.52 -12.28 54.49
C SER A 139 -29.15 -13.72 54.11
N SER A 140 -29.50 -14.16 52.90
CA SER A 140 -29.04 -15.44 52.31
C SER A 140 -27.53 -15.50 52.21
N THR A 141 -26.90 -14.45 51.66
CA THR A 141 -25.43 -14.38 51.52
C THR A 141 -24.74 -14.44 52.88
N GLY A 142 -25.26 -13.74 53.88
CA GLY A 142 -24.74 -13.79 55.25
C GLY A 142 -24.90 -15.16 55.92
N LEU A 143 -26.00 -15.89 55.68
CA LEU A 143 -26.17 -17.25 56.16
C LEU A 143 -25.21 -18.23 55.48
N ILE A 144 -25.01 -18.11 54.16
CA ILE A 144 -24.02 -18.92 53.43
C ILE A 144 -22.63 -18.68 54.02
N ALA A 145 -22.23 -17.43 54.21
CA ALA A 145 -20.96 -17.09 54.85
C ALA A 145 -20.84 -17.66 56.28
N HIS A 146 -21.94 -17.69 57.04
CA HIS A 146 -21.98 -18.31 58.36
C HIS A 146 -21.82 -19.84 58.32
N LEU A 147 -22.48 -20.53 57.39
CA LEU A 147 -22.37 -22.00 57.21
C LEU A 147 -20.99 -22.43 56.69
N LEU A 148 -20.36 -21.56 55.90
CA LEU A 148 -18.99 -21.74 55.42
C LEU A 148 -17.96 -21.53 56.54
N ARG A 149 -18.14 -20.51 57.39
CA ARG A 149 -17.26 -20.23 58.54
C ARG A 149 -17.46 -21.22 59.70
N TYR A 150 -18.69 -21.69 59.91
CA TYR A 150 -19.06 -22.63 60.97
C TYR A 150 -19.76 -23.86 60.37
N PRO A 151 -18.99 -24.83 59.84
CA PRO A 151 -19.55 -26.02 59.19
C PRO A 151 -20.49 -26.81 60.09
N VAL A 152 -21.51 -27.43 59.50
CA VAL A 152 -22.46 -28.29 60.16
C VAL A 152 -21.80 -29.64 60.49
N PRO A 153 -21.93 -30.18 61.72
CA PRO A 153 -21.38 -31.49 62.09
C PRO A 153 -22.32 -32.63 61.65
N ALA A 154 -22.61 -32.69 60.35
CA ALA A 154 -23.46 -33.70 59.71
C ALA A 154 -23.01 -33.90 58.26
N PRO A 155 -23.32 -35.03 57.62
CA PRO A 155 -22.98 -35.27 56.20
C PRO A 155 -23.80 -34.36 55.26
N LEU A 156 -23.28 -33.15 55.01
CA LEU A 156 -23.88 -32.15 54.13
C LEU A 156 -22.96 -31.82 52.94
N LEU A 157 -23.44 -32.01 51.71
CA LEU A 157 -22.80 -31.44 50.53
C LEU A 157 -23.50 -30.12 50.16
N LEU A 158 -22.81 -29.00 50.36
CA LEU A 158 -23.28 -27.66 50.01
C LEU A 158 -22.73 -27.27 48.62
N VAL A 159 -23.57 -27.23 47.59
CA VAL A 159 -23.17 -26.81 46.25
C VAL A 159 -23.59 -25.36 46.02
N LEU A 160 -22.62 -24.47 45.85
CA LEU A 160 -22.83 -23.04 45.63
C LEU A 160 -22.58 -22.71 44.17
N VAL A 161 -23.61 -22.27 43.44
CA VAL A 161 -23.50 -21.97 42.02
C VAL A 161 -23.70 -20.48 41.80
N TYR A 162 -22.68 -19.80 41.27
CA TYR A 162 -22.73 -18.35 41.13
C TYR A 162 -21.77 -17.80 40.08
N ARG A 163 -21.87 -16.49 39.84
CA ARG A 163 -21.04 -15.73 38.90
C ARG A 163 -20.13 -14.80 39.70
N PRO A 164 -18.82 -15.11 39.84
CA PRO A 164 -17.93 -14.40 40.77
C PRO A 164 -17.90 -12.87 40.58
N ARG A 165 -17.90 -12.41 39.32
CA ARG A 165 -17.84 -10.97 38.98
C ARG A 165 -19.15 -10.22 39.19
N GLN A 166 -20.27 -10.92 39.36
CA GLN A 166 -21.60 -10.32 39.56
C GLN A 166 -22.08 -10.41 41.01
N MET A 167 -21.24 -10.92 41.93
CA MET A 167 -21.57 -10.98 43.35
C MET A 167 -21.46 -9.60 44.00
N ALA A 168 -22.50 -9.18 44.73
CA ALA A 168 -22.48 -7.95 45.50
C ALA A 168 -21.48 -7.99 46.67
N THR A 169 -21.25 -9.18 47.22
CA THR A 169 -20.26 -9.41 48.27
C THR A 169 -19.40 -10.62 47.87
N PRO A 170 -18.07 -10.48 47.81
CA PRO A 170 -17.19 -11.61 47.54
C PRO A 170 -17.42 -12.71 48.59
N MET A 171 -17.45 -13.97 48.14
CA MET A 171 -17.51 -15.09 49.07
C MET A 171 -16.22 -15.13 49.93
N PRO A 172 -16.31 -15.52 51.21
CA PRO A 172 -15.26 -15.33 52.22
C PRO A 172 -13.92 -16.04 51.97
N PHE A 173 -13.80 -16.88 50.94
CA PHE A 173 -12.59 -17.65 50.66
C PHE A 173 -11.80 -17.21 49.42
N GLY A 174 -12.25 -16.21 48.67
CA GLY A 174 -11.52 -15.74 47.47
C GLY A 174 -11.24 -16.85 46.44
N PRO A 175 -10.40 -16.61 45.41
CA PRO A 175 -9.79 -17.71 44.66
C PRO A 175 -8.87 -18.54 45.57
N PRO A 176 -8.75 -19.86 45.37
CA PRO A 176 -7.82 -20.68 46.14
C PRO A 176 -6.41 -20.09 46.02
N ASP A 177 -5.78 -19.80 47.15
CA ASP A 177 -4.39 -19.35 47.19
C ASP A 177 -3.50 -20.59 47.03
N ASP A 178 -2.73 -20.68 45.93
CA ASP A 178 -1.80 -21.79 45.66
C ASP A 178 -0.73 -21.96 46.76
N ARG A 179 -0.61 -20.98 47.67
CA ARG A 179 0.29 -20.99 48.83
C ARG A 179 -0.30 -21.55 50.12
N ALA A 180 -1.61 -21.83 50.15
CA ALA A 180 -2.22 -22.58 51.24
C ALA A 180 -1.95 -24.08 51.00
N GLY A 181 -1.07 -24.66 51.82
CA GLY A 181 -0.75 -26.08 51.77
C GLY A 181 -2.00 -26.98 51.83
N PRO A 182 -1.86 -28.26 51.47
CA PRO A 182 -2.98 -29.17 51.27
C PRO A 182 -3.62 -29.53 52.62
N ASP A 183 -4.57 -28.73 53.11
CA ASP A 183 -5.61 -29.23 54.01
C ASP A 183 -6.83 -29.65 53.15
N PRO A 184 -6.96 -30.95 52.77
CA PRO A 184 -7.72 -31.33 51.58
C PRO A 184 -9.23 -31.57 51.77
N ARG A 185 -9.92 -31.05 52.80
CA ARG A 185 -11.18 -31.72 53.22
C ARG A 185 -12.39 -30.86 53.60
N VAL A 186 -12.54 -29.61 53.17
CA VAL A 186 -13.81 -28.87 53.41
C VAL A 186 -14.35 -28.06 52.21
N HIS A 187 -13.53 -27.68 51.24
CA HIS A 187 -13.94 -26.79 50.15
C HIS A 187 -13.32 -27.17 48.79
N ASP A 188 -14.14 -27.22 47.74
CA ASP A 188 -13.70 -27.49 46.36
C ASP A 188 -14.27 -26.44 45.39
N ARG A 189 -13.43 -25.77 44.59
CA ARG A 189 -13.89 -24.78 43.59
C ARG A 189 -13.68 -25.29 42.17
N ILE A 190 -14.76 -25.34 41.40
CA ILE A 190 -14.81 -25.76 40.00
C ILE A 190 -15.16 -24.55 39.14
N GLU A 191 -14.20 -24.07 38.37
CA GLU A 191 -14.40 -22.98 37.41
C GLU A 191 -14.65 -23.57 36.01
N LEU A 192 -15.82 -23.28 35.45
CA LEU A 192 -16.20 -23.75 34.11
C LEU A 192 -15.68 -22.77 33.05
N GLY A 193 -14.82 -23.27 32.17
CA GLY A 193 -14.35 -22.55 30.98
C GLY A 193 -15.25 -22.73 29.76
N PRO A 194 -15.03 -21.93 28.70
CA PRO A 194 -15.69 -22.10 27.39
C PRO A 194 -15.43 -23.47 26.78
N LEU A 195 -16.38 -23.94 25.98
CA LEU A 195 -16.17 -25.14 25.16
C LEU A 195 -15.15 -24.84 24.07
N SER A 196 -14.30 -25.81 23.77
CA SER A 196 -13.45 -25.77 22.57
C SER A 196 -14.28 -25.84 21.28
N LEU A 197 -13.68 -25.48 20.14
CA LEU A 197 -14.31 -25.63 18.83
C LEU A 197 -14.73 -27.09 18.57
N ALA A 198 -13.91 -28.06 18.98
CA ALA A 198 -14.22 -29.49 18.84
C ALA A 198 -15.40 -29.94 19.74
N GLU A 199 -15.55 -29.36 20.93
CA GLU A 199 -16.71 -29.61 21.80
C GLU A 199 -17.97 -28.93 21.27
N THR A 200 -17.82 -27.74 20.68
CA THR A 200 -18.90 -27.02 20.01
C THR A 200 -19.42 -27.77 18.80
N ALA A 201 -18.52 -28.37 17.99
CA ALA A 201 -18.89 -29.23 16.87
C ALA A 201 -19.74 -30.44 17.31
N ARG A 202 -19.44 -31.03 18.47
CA ARG A 202 -20.22 -32.14 19.03
C ARG A 202 -21.64 -31.73 19.44
N LEU A 203 -21.88 -30.45 19.73
CA LEU A 203 -23.22 -29.93 20.04
C LEU A 203 -24.04 -29.59 18.79
N CYS A 204 -23.38 -29.38 17.65
CA CYS A 204 -24.00 -29.02 16.37
C CYS A 204 -23.46 -29.90 15.22
N PRO A 205 -23.68 -31.23 15.23
CA PRO A 205 -23.01 -32.17 14.33
C PRO A 205 -23.43 -32.05 12.85
N THR A 206 -24.54 -31.36 12.57
CA THR A 206 -25.14 -31.24 11.22
C THR A 206 -24.77 -29.96 10.47
N ARG A 207 -23.92 -29.09 11.04
CA ARG A 207 -23.59 -27.79 10.46
C ARG A 207 -22.30 -27.78 9.65
N ASP A 208 -22.25 -26.87 8.68
CA ASP A 208 -21.05 -26.62 7.88
C ASP A 208 -19.89 -26.09 8.75
N PRO A 209 -18.64 -26.53 8.51
CA PRO A 209 -17.48 -26.08 9.28
C PRO A 209 -17.22 -24.57 9.27
N ALA A 210 -17.50 -23.86 8.16
CA ALA A 210 -17.26 -22.42 8.08
C ALA A 210 -18.31 -21.64 8.89
N GLU A 211 -19.58 -22.06 8.84
CA GLU A 211 -20.64 -21.50 9.68
C GLU A 211 -20.38 -21.76 11.18
N LEU A 212 -19.92 -22.97 11.51
CA LEU A 212 -19.57 -23.34 12.88
C LEU A 212 -18.44 -22.48 13.44
N ALA A 213 -17.39 -22.22 12.63
CA ALA A 213 -16.28 -21.35 13.02
C ALA A 213 -16.75 -19.91 13.30
N ALA A 214 -17.58 -19.33 12.42
CA ALA A 214 -18.12 -17.98 12.63
C ALA A 214 -19.00 -17.87 13.90
N ARG A 215 -19.84 -18.88 14.16
CA ARG A 215 -20.65 -18.95 15.40
C ARG A 215 -19.76 -19.13 16.63
N TYR A 216 -18.70 -19.93 16.53
CA TYR A 216 -17.73 -20.11 17.61
C TYR A 216 -17.02 -18.79 17.95
N ASP A 217 -16.54 -18.07 16.94
CA ASP A 217 -15.87 -16.78 17.13
C ASP A 217 -16.79 -15.74 17.77
N LEU A 218 -18.07 -15.72 17.39
CA LEU A 218 -19.07 -14.83 17.98
C LEU A 218 -19.43 -15.20 19.43
N THR A 219 -19.47 -16.50 19.74
CA THR A 219 -19.94 -17.03 21.04
C THR A 219 -18.84 -17.32 22.03
N GLY A 220 -17.57 -17.30 21.59
CA GLY A 220 -16.41 -17.68 22.38
C GLY A 220 -16.53 -19.07 23.01
N GLY A 221 -17.25 -20.00 22.38
CA GLY A 221 -17.51 -21.34 22.93
C GLY A 221 -18.49 -21.39 24.11
N ASN A 222 -19.25 -20.32 24.36
CA ASN A 222 -20.25 -20.29 25.43
C ASN A 222 -21.57 -20.98 24.99
N PRO A 223 -21.98 -22.09 25.63
CA PRO A 223 -23.16 -22.85 25.22
C PRO A 223 -24.47 -22.06 25.26
N GLY A 224 -24.64 -21.16 26.24
CA GLY A 224 -25.84 -20.34 26.37
C GLY A 224 -25.94 -19.29 25.25
N TYR A 225 -24.81 -18.71 24.84
CA TYR A 225 -24.77 -17.79 23.70
C TYR A 225 -24.91 -18.53 22.37
N LEU A 226 -24.38 -19.75 22.25
CA LEU A 226 -24.60 -20.61 21.08
C LEU A 226 -26.09 -20.94 20.90
N GLY A 227 -26.78 -21.28 21.98
CA GLY A 227 -28.23 -21.51 21.98
C GLY A 227 -29.10 -20.25 21.80
N ALA A 228 -28.50 -19.06 21.91
CA ALA A 228 -29.19 -17.79 21.67
C ALA A 228 -29.25 -17.41 20.19
N LEU A 229 -28.37 -17.99 19.38
CA LEU A 229 -28.37 -17.83 17.93
C LEU A 229 -29.50 -18.67 17.31
N PRO A 230 -30.12 -18.23 16.21
CA PRO A 230 -31.19 -18.97 15.53
C PRO A 230 -30.73 -20.38 15.14
N GLY A 231 -31.62 -21.34 15.40
CA GLY A 231 -31.56 -22.69 14.84
C GLY A 231 -32.12 -22.72 13.43
N ASP A 232 -31.84 -23.79 12.68
CA ASP A 232 -32.44 -24.00 11.37
C ASP A 232 -33.88 -24.50 11.59
N GLU A 233 -34.88 -23.64 11.45
CA GLU A 233 -36.26 -24.11 11.27
C GLU A 233 -36.39 -24.68 9.85
N PRO A 234 -36.87 -25.92 9.65
CA PRO A 234 -37.09 -26.45 8.31
C PRO A 234 -38.24 -25.68 7.64
N GLY A 235 -37.91 -24.79 6.70
CA GLY A 235 -38.92 -24.10 5.86
C GLY A 235 -38.67 -22.63 5.56
N THR A 236 -37.67 -21.97 6.14
CA THR A 236 -37.26 -20.62 5.74
C THR A 236 -36.06 -20.69 4.81
N SER A 237 -36.24 -20.35 3.54
CA SER A 237 -35.11 -20.19 2.61
C SER A 237 -34.13 -19.14 3.17
N PRO A 238 -32.82 -19.40 3.16
CA PRO A 238 -31.85 -18.36 3.44
C PRO A 238 -31.88 -17.41 2.25
N ASP A 239 -32.41 -16.20 2.49
CA ASP A 239 -32.18 -15.09 1.57
C ASP A 239 -30.66 -14.93 1.48
N ARG A 240 -30.11 -15.08 0.26
CA ARG A 240 -28.67 -15.02 0.00
C ARG A 240 -28.23 -13.57 0.09
N GLY A 241 -28.09 -13.08 1.32
CA GLY A 241 -27.52 -11.80 1.66
C GLY A 241 -26.66 -11.92 2.92
N ASP A 242 -25.36 -11.72 2.73
CA ASP A 242 -24.34 -11.37 3.73
C ASP A 242 -23.60 -12.51 4.48
N PRO A 243 -22.40 -12.91 4.02
CA PRO A 243 -21.56 -13.91 4.68
C PRO A 243 -20.90 -13.47 6.00
N ILE A 244 -21.04 -12.21 6.47
CA ILE A 244 -20.36 -11.75 7.70
C ILE A 244 -21.28 -10.96 8.67
N HIS A 245 -22.55 -10.68 8.35
CA HIS A 245 -23.43 -9.89 9.23
C HIS A 245 -24.69 -10.60 9.77
N GLY A 246 -24.76 -11.92 9.66
CA GLY A 246 -25.85 -12.79 10.15
C GLY A 246 -25.86 -13.07 11.66
N GLY A 247 -25.91 -12.03 12.49
CA GLY A 247 -26.10 -12.17 13.94
C GLY A 247 -27.46 -11.63 14.37
N GLN A 248 -28.57 -12.27 14.00
CA GLN A 248 -29.82 -12.02 14.72
C GLN A 248 -29.91 -12.98 15.90
N LEU A 249 -30.29 -12.50 17.08
CA LEU A 249 -30.65 -13.38 18.19
C LEU A 249 -32.14 -13.68 18.14
N ALA A 250 -32.51 -14.91 18.54
CA ALA A 250 -33.92 -15.27 18.64
C ALA A 250 -34.61 -14.41 19.71
N ALA A 251 -35.85 -13.99 19.48
CA ALA A 251 -36.61 -13.15 20.44
C ALA A 251 -36.66 -13.73 21.88
N PRO A 252 -36.82 -15.06 22.09
CA PRO A 252 -36.75 -15.64 23.43
C PRO A 252 -35.37 -15.49 24.09
N ALA A 253 -34.30 -15.52 23.29
CA ALA A 253 -32.95 -15.35 23.79
C ALA A 253 -32.66 -13.89 24.19
N ILE A 254 -33.15 -12.93 23.41
CA ILE A 254 -33.11 -11.50 23.79
C ILE A 254 -33.87 -11.29 25.09
N ALA A 255 -35.08 -11.84 25.22
CA ALA A 255 -35.89 -11.73 26.45
C ALA A 255 -35.19 -12.34 27.68
N ALA A 256 -34.49 -13.47 27.51
CA ALA A 256 -33.71 -14.09 28.57
C ALA A 256 -32.50 -13.23 28.99
N LEU A 257 -31.78 -12.66 28.02
CA LEU A 257 -30.62 -11.79 28.28
C LEU A 257 -31.04 -10.44 28.89
N ARG A 258 -32.20 -9.89 28.48
CA ARG A 258 -32.73 -8.59 28.93
C ARG A 258 -32.83 -8.48 30.45
N ARG A 259 -33.03 -9.60 31.15
CA ARG A 259 -33.05 -9.64 32.63
C ARG A 259 -31.77 -9.09 33.27
N GLU A 260 -30.65 -9.08 32.55
CA GLU A 260 -29.39 -8.52 33.07
C GLU A 260 -29.34 -6.98 33.07
N TRP A 261 -30.22 -6.31 32.33
CA TRP A 261 -30.27 -4.84 32.26
C TRP A 261 -31.66 -4.23 32.41
N VAL A 262 -32.69 -5.03 32.73
CA VAL A 262 -34.08 -4.56 32.85
C VAL A 262 -34.25 -3.51 33.97
N ASP A 263 -33.51 -3.64 35.07
CA ASP A 263 -33.59 -2.73 36.24
C ASP A 263 -32.54 -1.59 36.20
N LEU A 264 -31.94 -1.32 35.04
CA LEU A 264 -30.99 -0.21 34.94
C LEU A 264 -31.71 1.14 35.03
N PRO A 265 -31.20 2.11 35.81
CA PRO A 265 -31.64 3.50 35.73
C PRO A 265 -31.53 4.03 34.29
N THR A 266 -32.37 4.99 33.93
CA THR A 266 -32.47 5.52 32.56
C THR A 266 -31.11 5.96 31.98
N VAL A 267 -30.26 6.60 32.80
CA VAL A 267 -28.91 7.04 32.40
C VAL A 267 -27.98 5.85 32.14
N ASP A 268 -27.99 4.84 33.02
CA ASP A 268 -27.17 3.63 32.87
C ASP A 268 -27.60 2.84 31.62
N LEU A 269 -28.91 2.74 31.37
CA LEU A 269 -29.45 2.08 30.19
C LEU A 269 -29.07 2.83 28.90
N ALA A 270 -29.17 4.16 28.89
CA ALA A 270 -28.72 4.97 27.76
C ALA A 270 -27.22 4.79 27.48
N CYS A 271 -26.39 4.75 28.53
CA CYS A 271 -24.96 4.47 28.41
C CYS A 271 -24.67 3.05 27.92
N LEU A 272 -25.43 2.04 28.36
CA LEU A 272 -25.29 0.66 27.88
C LEU A 272 -25.65 0.54 26.39
N ARG A 273 -26.72 1.20 25.96
CA ARG A 273 -27.13 1.26 24.55
C ARG A 273 -26.09 2.01 23.70
N ALA A 274 -25.53 3.10 24.22
CA ALA A 274 -24.45 3.84 23.58
C ALA A 274 -23.19 3.00 23.43
N ALA A 275 -22.81 2.26 24.47
CA ALA A 275 -21.71 1.31 24.42
C ALA A 275 -21.92 0.27 23.29
N ALA A 276 -23.16 -0.18 23.06
CA ALA A 276 -23.45 -1.26 22.11
C ALA A 276 -23.16 -0.90 20.64
N VAL A 277 -23.06 0.40 20.34
CA VAL A 277 -22.62 0.94 19.04
C VAL A 277 -21.17 0.53 18.74
N PHE A 278 -20.32 0.46 19.76
CA PHE A 278 -18.90 0.12 19.63
C PHE A 278 -18.68 -1.39 19.70
N ASP A 279 -18.11 -1.95 18.64
CA ASP A 279 -17.71 -3.35 18.49
C ASP A 279 -16.24 -3.62 18.85
N VAL A 280 -15.50 -2.57 19.18
CA VAL A 280 -14.12 -2.61 19.69
C VAL A 280 -14.06 -1.93 21.06
N PRO A 281 -12.98 -2.12 21.84
CA PRO A 281 -12.77 -1.35 23.06
C PRO A 281 -12.86 0.15 22.81
N PHE A 282 -13.66 0.85 23.61
CA PHE A 282 -13.96 2.27 23.47
C PHE A 282 -13.62 3.04 24.75
N ASP A 283 -13.30 4.33 24.62
CA ASP A 283 -13.02 5.20 25.76
C ASP A 283 -14.32 5.63 26.45
N ALA A 284 -14.29 5.75 27.79
CA ALA A 284 -15.46 6.12 28.60
C ALA A 284 -16.12 7.43 28.12
N ASP A 285 -15.29 8.36 27.68
CA ASP A 285 -15.70 9.70 27.24
C ASP A 285 -16.51 9.68 25.94
N LEU A 286 -16.53 8.57 25.19
CA LEU A 286 -17.39 8.39 24.02
C LEU A 286 -18.85 8.08 24.42
N LEU A 287 -19.10 7.65 25.66
CA LEU A 287 -20.46 7.33 26.13
C LEU A 287 -21.33 8.58 26.24
N ALA A 288 -20.78 9.70 26.70
CA ALA A 288 -21.51 10.94 26.93
C ALA A 288 -22.17 11.51 25.64
N PRO A 289 -21.42 11.76 24.54
CA PRO A 289 -22.02 12.28 23.30
C PRO A 289 -22.99 11.28 22.66
N VAL A 290 -22.70 9.97 22.73
CA VAL A 290 -23.55 8.94 22.12
C VAL A 290 -24.83 8.72 22.93
N ALA A 291 -24.78 8.71 24.25
CA ALA A 291 -25.96 8.55 25.11
C ALA A 291 -26.76 9.85 25.30
N GLN A 292 -26.20 11.01 24.93
CA GLN A 292 -26.76 12.34 25.17
C GLN A 292 -26.99 12.62 26.66
N VAL A 293 -25.99 12.34 27.48
CA VAL A 293 -26.01 12.61 28.93
C VAL A 293 -24.77 13.40 29.34
N PRO A 294 -24.83 14.16 30.45
CA PRO A 294 -23.66 14.88 30.98
C PRO A 294 -22.45 13.96 31.18
N ALA A 295 -21.25 14.44 30.83
CA ALA A 295 -20.02 13.65 30.88
C ALA A 295 -19.73 13.02 32.25
N ALA A 296 -19.98 13.75 33.33
CA ALA A 296 -19.83 13.24 34.70
C ALA A 296 -20.75 12.03 34.98
N LEU A 297 -21.99 12.08 34.51
CA LEU A 297 -22.95 10.98 34.66
C LEU A 297 -22.59 9.78 33.77
N ALA A 298 -22.10 10.02 32.55
CA ALA A 298 -21.65 8.96 31.66
C ALA A 298 -20.45 8.18 32.23
N ALA A 299 -19.46 8.90 32.78
CA ALA A 299 -18.28 8.31 33.40
C ALA A 299 -18.67 7.43 34.60
N GLU A 300 -19.53 7.94 35.49
CA GLU A 300 -20.03 7.17 36.63
C GLU A 300 -20.86 5.95 36.19
N SER A 301 -21.68 6.11 35.15
CA SER A 301 -22.47 5.02 34.56
C SER A 301 -21.58 3.93 33.99
N GLY A 302 -20.49 4.28 33.30
CA GLY A 302 -19.50 3.31 32.81
C GLY A 302 -18.96 2.41 33.94
N TRP A 303 -18.62 3.00 35.09
CA TRP A 303 -18.19 2.22 36.27
C TRP A 303 -19.30 1.38 36.90
N ARG A 304 -20.56 1.86 36.91
CA ARG A 304 -21.71 1.06 37.39
C ARG A 304 -21.99 -0.13 36.47
N LEU A 305 -21.92 0.06 35.15
CA LEU A 305 -22.06 -0.99 34.15
C LEU A 305 -20.92 -2.01 34.24
N ALA A 306 -19.70 -1.55 34.52
CA ALA A 306 -18.55 -2.42 34.76
C ALA A 306 -18.70 -3.25 36.05
N ARG A 307 -19.23 -2.65 37.13
CA ARG A 307 -19.54 -3.37 38.37
C ARG A 307 -20.65 -4.42 38.22
N ARG A 308 -21.57 -4.23 37.28
CA ARG A 308 -22.60 -5.22 36.89
C ARG A 308 -22.08 -6.27 35.89
N ASP A 309 -20.81 -6.17 35.49
CA ASP A 309 -20.15 -7.03 34.50
C ASP A 309 -20.89 -7.06 33.15
N LEU A 310 -21.54 -5.97 32.76
CA LEU A 310 -22.14 -5.82 31.42
C LEU A 310 -21.06 -5.37 30.40
N ILE A 311 -20.17 -4.51 30.86
CA ILE A 311 -18.94 -4.12 30.18
C ILE A 311 -17.74 -4.43 31.09
N ARG A 312 -16.56 -4.57 30.53
CA ARG A 312 -15.31 -4.85 31.24
C ARG A 312 -14.27 -3.81 30.87
N ARG A 313 -13.48 -3.41 31.85
CA ARG A 313 -12.30 -2.57 31.60
C ARG A 313 -11.22 -3.43 30.93
N VAL A 314 -10.64 -2.92 29.85
CA VAL A 314 -9.52 -3.60 29.17
C VAL A 314 -8.24 -3.38 29.98
N PRO A 315 -7.47 -4.44 30.29
CA PRO A 315 -6.19 -4.31 31.00
C PRO A 315 -5.24 -3.36 30.26
N GLY A 316 -4.52 -2.51 31.01
CA GLY A 316 -3.54 -1.58 30.44
C GLY A 316 -4.11 -0.27 29.87
N GLY A 317 -5.41 0.02 30.03
CA GLY A 317 -6.01 1.27 29.56
C GLY A 317 -7.25 1.77 30.32
N GLY A 318 -7.78 2.92 29.91
CA GLY A 318 -9.06 3.51 30.36
C GLY A 318 -10.28 3.08 29.54
N ARG A 319 -10.12 2.06 28.68
CA ARG A 319 -11.13 1.59 27.73
C ARG A 319 -12.05 0.53 28.32
N PHE A 320 -13.28 0.49 27.80
CA PHE A 320 -14.29 -0.51 28.09
C PHE A 320 -14.60 -1.34 26.86
N ALA A 321 -14.97 -2.59 27.05
CA ALA A 321 -15.54 -3.46 26.03
C ALA A 321 -16.74 -4.21 26.61
N PHE A 322 -17.68 -4.64 25.78
CA PHE A 322 -18.71 -5.56 26.26
C PHE A 322 -18.06 -6.82 26.81
N ARG A 323 -18.61 -7.38 27.90
CA ARG A 323 -18.11 -8.65 28.41
C ARG A 323 -18.16 -9.77 27.36
N HIS A 324 -19.09 -9.66 26.40
CA HIS A 324 -19.28 -10.65 25.36
C HIS A 324 -19.98 -10.04 24.11
N PRO A 325 -19.56 -10.39 22.87
CA PRO A 325 -20.17 -9.90 21.63
C PRO A 325 -21.68 -10.18 21.51
N VAL A 326 -22.15 -11.36 21.91
CA VAL A 326 -23.59 -11.69 21.91
C VAL A 326 -24.41 -10.80 22.85
N LEU A 327 -23.84 -10.37 23.99
CA LEU A 327 -24.53 -9.42 24.86
C LEU A 327 -24.66 -8.04 24.19
N ARG A 328 -23.58 -7.57 23.54
CA ARG A 328 -23.59 -6.33 22.75
C ARG A 328 -24.68 -6.39 21.68
N LEU A 329 -24.76 -7.51 20.98
CA LEU A 329 -25.75 -7.74 19.93
C LEU A 329 -27.17 -7.74 20.49
N ALA A 330 -27.40 -8.39 21.64
CA ALA A 330 -28.70 -8.37 22.31
C ALA A 330 -29.13 -6.96 22.70
N VAL A 331 -28.24 -6.16 23.32
CA VAL A 331 -28.52 -4.76 23.65
C VAL A 331 -28.79 -3.94 22.40
N ALA A 332 -27.99 -4.13 21.35
CA ALA A 332 -28.20 -3.45 20.08
C ALA A 332 -29.59 -3.76 19.54
N GLN A 333 -29.97 -5.04 19.39
CA GLN A 333 -31.28 -5.46 18.88
C GLN A 333 -32.46 -5.03 19.76
N ASP A 334 -32.28 -4.99 21.07
CA ASP A 334 -33.26 -4.53 22.06
C ASP A 334 -33.50 -3.01 22.04
N THR A 335 -32.62 -2.27 21.35
CA THR A 335 -32.70 -0.81 21.24
C THR A 335 -33.54 -0.39 20.05
N ASP A 336 -34.37 0.64 20.25
CA ASP A 336 -35.15 1.27 19.18
C ASP A 336 -34.29 1.55 17.92
N PRO A 337 -34.72 1.09 16.72
CA PRO A 337 -33.93 1.24 15.50
C PRO A 337 -33.60 2.69 15.15
N ALA A 338 -34.53 3.63 15.35
CA ALA A 338 -34.32 5.04 15.03
C ALA A 338 -33.31 5.68 16.00
N TRP A 339 -33.41 5.36 17.29
CA TRP A 339 -32.41 5.77 18.28
C TRP A 339 -31.03 5.21 17.95
N ARG A 340 -30.95 3.95 17.51
CA ARG A 340 -29.69 3.28 17.14
C ARG A 340 -28.99 3.97 15.98
N VAL A 341 -29.71 4.31 14.91
CA VAL A 341 -29.16 5.09 13.78
C VAL A 341 -28.60 6.43 14.27
N ALA A 342 -29.36 7.17 15.09
CA ALA A 342 -28.91 8.44 15.63
C ALA A 342 -27.68 8.27 16.56
N ALA A 343 -27.59 7.17 17.30
CA ALA A 343 -26.43 6.86 18.14
C ALA A 343 -25.17 6.56 17.32
N TYR A 344 -25.28 5.81 16.20
CA TYR A 344 -24.17 5.63 15.27
C TYR A 344 -23.71 6.96 14.66
N GLY A 345 -24.64 7.84 14.28
CA GLY A 345 -24.31 9.19 13.81
C GLY A 345 -23.51 10.00 14.83
N ARG A 346 -23.99 10.06 16.08
CA ARG A 346 -23.27 10.74 17.18
C ARG A 346 -21.90 10.10 17.47
N ALA A 347 -21.79 8.78 17.38
CA ALA A 347 -20.53 8.08 17.58
C ALA A 347 -19.52 8.44 16.49
N LEU A 348 -19.96 8.48 15.22
CA LEU A 348 -19.13 8.90 14.10
C LEU A 348 -18.63 10.34 14.28
N THR A 349 -19.51 11.28 14.64
CA THR A 349 -19.13 12.67 14.92
C THR A 349 -18.10 12.76 16.06
N ALA A 350 -18.35 12.07 17.18
CA ALA A 350 -17.43 12.10 18.32
C ALA A 350 -16.05 11.47 18.01
N LEU A 351 -16.00 10.44 17.15
CA LEU A 351 -14.74 9.85 16.70
C LEU A 351 -13.98 10.78 15.77
N ASP A 352 -14.68 11.49 14.89
CA ASP A 352 -14.08 12.43 13.95
C ASP A 352 -13.53 13.69 14.65
N GLU A 353 -14.29 14.28 15.58
CA GLU A 353 -13.84 15.42 16.40
C GLU A 353 -12.60 15.12 17.24
N ARG A 354 -12.40 13.85 17.60
CA ARG A 354 -11.25 13.39 18.39
C ARG A 354 -10.06 12.93 17.56
N GLY A 355 -10.16 12.98 16.23
CA GLY A 355 -9.10 12.52 15.33
C GLY A 355 -8.81 11.01 15.48
N ALA A 356 -9.85 10.19 15.65
CA ALA A 356 -9.68 8.74 15.69
C ALA A 356 -9.02 8.21 14.39
N PRO A 357 -8.36 7.04 14.41
CA PRO A 357 -7.73 6.48 13.21
C PRO A 357 -8.70 6.44 12.01
N PRO A 358 -8.24 6.74 10.78
CA PRO A 358 -9.09 6.76 9.58
C PRO A 358 -9.91 5.48 9.39
N ALA A 359 -9.31 4.32 9.68
CA ALA A 359 -9.97 3.02 9.60
C ALA A 359 -11.16 2.88 10.56
N ASP A 360 -11.06 3.43 11.77
CA ASP A 360 -12.16 3.43 12.73
C ASP A 360 -13.30 4.32 12.24
N ARG A 361 -12.97 5.56 11.85
CA ARG A 361 -13.95 6.52 11.33
C ARG A 361 -14.69 5.97 10.10
N ALA A 362 -13.96 5.44 9.13
CA ALA A 362 -14.52 4.86 7.92
C ALA A 362 -15.42 3.64 8.20
N ARG A 363 -15.02 2.76 9.13
CA ARG A 363 -15.83 1.60 9.54
C ARG A 363 -17.18 2.00 10.11
N TYR A 364 -17.24 3.04 10.94
CA TYR A 364 -18.52 3.53 11.47
C TYR A 364 -19.35 4.27 10.41
N ALA A 365 -18.70 4.97 9.47
CA ALA A 365 -19.38 5.57 8.32
C ALA A 365 -20.01 4.51 7.40
N GLU A 366 -19.28 3.44 7.05
CA GLU A 366 -19.77 2.29 6.27
C GLU A 366 -20.99 1.66 6.96
N ARG A 367 -20.88 1.34 8.26
CA ARG A 367 -21.99 0.76 9.03
C ARG A 367 -23.21 1.66 9.11
N LEU A 368 -23.00 2.95 9.27
CA LEU A 368 -24.11 3.89 9.28
C LEU A 368 -24.80 3.87 7.92
N LEU A 369 -24.06 3.87 6.81
CA LEU A 369 -24.60 3.78 5.44
C LEU A 369 -25.44 2.51 5.18
N ASP A 370 -25.12 1.39 5.81
CA ASP A 370 -25.88 0.13 5.67
C ASP A 370 -27.23 0.13 6.42
N LEU A 371 -27.41 1.02 7.40
CA LEU A 371 -28.67 1.12 8.14
C LEU A 371 -29.72 1.90 7.31
N PRO A 372 -31.02 1.62 7.46
CA PRO A 372 -32.06 2.43 6.84
C PRO A 372 -32.11 3.82 7.50
N HIS A 373 -31.52 4.83 6.84
CA HIS A 373 -31.54 6.23 7.27
C HIS A 373 -31.66 7.20 6.09
N GLY A 374 -32.13 8.42 6.37
CA GLY A 374 -32.22 9.51 5.38
C GLY A 374 -31.36 10.73 5.67
N GLY A 375 -30.78 10.85 6.88
CA GLY A 375 -30.21 12.12 7.37
C GLY A 375 -28.69 12.19 7.52
N TRP A 376 -27.96 11.06 7.46
CA TRP A 376 -26.53 11.01 7.80
C TRP A 376 -25.59 10.75 6.63
N ALA A 377 -26.14 10.52 5.42
CA ALA A 377 -25.34 10.16 4.24
C ALA A 377 -24.25 11.20 3.94
N GLU A 378 -24.56 12.49 4.01
CA GLU A 378 -23.61 13.58 3.76
C GLU A 378 -22.44 13.58 4.75
N CYS A 379 -22.71 13.35 6.04
CA CYS A 379 -21.66 13.25 7.07
C CYS A 379 -20.77 12.02 6.84
N CYS A 380 -21.34 10.86 6.49
CA CYS A 380 -20.57 9.67 6.14
C CYS A 380 -19.65 9.93 4.94
N VAL A 381 -20.15 10.62 3.92
CA VAL A 381 -19.37 11.00 2.72
C VAL A 381 -18.18 11.87 3.11
N ASP A 382 -18.36 12.90 3.94
CA ASP A 382 -17.25 13.73 4.44
C ASP A 382 -16.17 12.90 5.11
N VAL A 383 -16.58 12.05 6.04
CA VAL A 383 -15.64 11.24 6.83
C VAL A 383 -14.89 10.27 5.93
N LEU A 384 -15.57 9.60 4.99
CA LEU A 384 -14.95 8.68 4.04
C LEU A 384 -13.97 9.41 3.11
N CYS A 385 -14.32 10.60 2.62
CA CYS A 385 -13.44 11.39 1.77
C CYS A 385 -12.19 11.88 2.51
N ARG A 386 -12.34 12.37 3.75
CA ARG A 386 -11.20 12.75 4.60
C ARG A 386 -10.33 11.55 4.93
N ALA A 387 -10.93 10.44 5.37
CA ALA A 387 -10.21 9.21 5.68
C ALA A 387 -9.43 8.71 4.45
N ALA A 388 -10.06 8.68 3.27
CA ALA A 388 -9.42 8.30 2.02
C ALA A 388 -8.24 9.24 1.68
N GLN A 389 -8.39 10.55 1.86
CA GLN A 389 -7.32 11.52 1.62
C GLN A 389 -6.13 11.35 2.59
N GLU A 390 -6.39 10.95 3.83
CA GLU A 390 -5.35 10.69 4.83
C GLU A 390 -4.54 9.42 4.53
N ILE A 391 -5.19 8.36 4.02
CA ILE A 391 -4.54 7.05 3.81
C ILE A 391 -4.16 6.76 2.36
N CYS A 392 -4.55 7.59 1.38
CA CYS A 392 -4.40 7.25 -0.05
C CYS A 392 -2.96 6.91 -0.46
N ARG A 393 -1.97 7.37 0.33
CA ARG A 393 -0.54 7.08 0.14
C ARG A 393 -0.10 5.73 0.71
N GLU A 394 -0.67 5.31 1.84
CA GLU A 394 -0.30 4.07 2.54
C GLU A 394 -1.11 2.87 2.03
N ALA A 395 -2.38 3.11 1.70
CA ALA A 395 -3.32 2.10 1.26
C ALA A 395 -4.26 2.66 0.17
N PRO A 396 -3.75 2.87 -1.07
CA PRO A 396 -4.54 3.45 -2.17
C PRO A 396 -5.79 2.63 -2.49
N ASP A 397 -5.72 1.30 -2.48
CA ASP A 397 -6.88 0.43 -2.73
C ASP A 397 -8.00 0.63 -1.70
N LEU A 398 -7.62 0.86 -0.43
CA LEU A 398 -8.56 1.14 0.65
C LEU A 398 -9.20 2.52 0.49
N ALA A 399 -8.41 3.53 0.13
CA ALA A 399 -8.91 4.88 -0.20
C ALA A 399 -9.89 4.85 -1.38
N ILE A 400 -9.54 4.15 -2.46
CA ILE A 400 -10.39 3.94 -3.63
C ILE A 400 -11.71 3.25 -3.23
N ARG A 401 -11.66 2.22 -2.38
CA ARG A 401 -12.86 1.55 -1.87
C ARG A 401 -13.77 2.52 -1.10
N TRP A 402 -13.21 3.31 -0.19
CA TRP A 402 -13.97 4.28 0.60
C TRP A 402 -14.61 5.37 -0.27
N LEU A 403 -13.89 5.88 -1.27
CA LEU A 403 -14.45 6.84 -2.23
C LEU A 403 -15.57 6.23 -3.08
N ARG A 404 -15.48 4.95 -3.48
CA ARG A 404 -16.58 4.23 -4.14
C ARG A 404 -17.79 4.06 -3.21
N VAL A 405 -17.59 3.82 -1.91
CA VAL A 405 -18.68 3.78 -0.93
C VAL A 405 -19.34 5.16 -0.81
N ALA A 406 -18.55 6.23 -0.66
CA ALA A 406 -19.05 7.60 -0.61
C ALA A 406 -19.85 7.96 -1.88
N LEU A 407 -19.35 7.58 -3.06
CA LEU A 407 -20.04 7.81 -4.32
C LEU A 407 -21.37 7.05 -4.46
N ARG A 408 -21.47 5.84 -3.89
CA ARG A 408 -22.74 5.08 -3.83
C ARG A 408 -23.75 5.71 -2.88
N ALA A 409 -23.28 6.32 -1.79
CA ALA A 409 -24.15 7.01 -0.82
C ALA A 409 -24.79 8.27 -1.41
N LEU A 410 -24.08 8.98 -2.29
CA LEU A 410 -24.60 10.14 -3.03
C LEU A 410 -25.53 9.66 -4.15
N ARG A 411 -26.83 9.53 -3.89
CA ARG A 411 -27.82 9.10 -4.88
C ARG A 411 -27.77 9.98 -6.15
N PRO A 412 -27.95 9.41 -7.35
CA PRO A 412 -28.05 10.21 -8.57
C PRO A 412 -29.29 11.12 -8.50
N THR A 413 -29.08 12.43 -8.51
CA THR A 413 -30.16 13.43 -8.60
C THR A 413 -30.25 13.97 -10.03
N ALA A 414 -31.43 14.43 -10.44
CA ALA A 414 -31.63 15.06 -11.76
C ALA A 414 -30.88 16.41 -11.91
N ALA A 415 -30.49 17.03 -10.79
CA ALA A 415 -29.69 18.26 -10.77
C ALA A 415 -28.18 17.95 -10.56
N PRO A 416 -27.26 18.81 -11.07
CA PRO A 416 -25.83 18.70 -10.81
C PRO A 416 -25.52 18.70 -9.32
N ASN A 417 -24.98 17.58 -8.81
CA ASN A 417 -24.55 17.47 -7.43
C ASN A 417 -23.04 17.74 -7.35
N ARG A 418 -22.65 18.97 -7.01
CA ARG A 418 -21.25 19.42 -6.87
C ARG A 418 -20.41 18.43 -6.05
N ARG A 419 -20.99 17.91 -4.97
CA ARG A 419 -20.30 16.98 -4.08
C ARG A 419 -20.01 15.64 -4.74
N ARG A 420 -20.96 15.11 -5.52
CA ARG A 420 -20.75 13.89 -6.31
C ARG A 420 -19.61 14.08 -7.31
N GLN A 421 -19.52 15.24 -7.94
CA GLN A 421 -18.44 15.59 -8.86
C GLN A 421 -17.08 15.64 -8.14
N ASP A 422 -17.02 16.26 -6.96
CA ASP A 422 -15.78 16.36 -6.16
C ASP A 422 -15.28 14.96 -5.72
N VAL A 423 -16.18 14.09 -5.25
CA VAL A 423 -15.84 12.70 -4.87
C VAL A 423 -15.36 11.90 -6.08
N SER A 424 -16.04 12.00 -7.23
CA SER A 424 -15.62 11.30 -8.44
C SER A 424 -14.28 11.81 -8.97
N LEU A 425 -14.01 13.11 -8.89
CA LEU A 425 -12.72 13.67 -9.30
C LEU A 425 -11.59 13.20 -8.37
N ALA A 426 -11.83 13.14 -7.06
CA ALA A 426 -10.88 12.58 -6.09
C ALA A 426 -10.61 11.10 -6.35
N LEU A 427 -11.66 10.32 -6.65
CA LEU A 427 -11.55 8.91 -7.03
C LEU A 427 -10.72 8.74 -8.30
N ALA A 428 -11.01 9.53 -9.35
CA ALA A 428 -10.27 9.48 -10.60
C ALA A 428 -8.79 9.81 -10.43
N ARG A 429 -8.48 10.87 -9.65
CA ARG A 429 -7.11 11.27 -9.33
C ARG A 429 -6.34 10.17 -8.59
N ILE A 430 -6.86 9.69 -7.46
CA ILE A 430 -6.19 8.67 -6.62
C ILE A 430 -6.02 7.35 -7.40
N THR A 431 -7.01 6.97 -8.21
CA THR A 431 -6.92 5.78 -9.08
C THR A 431 -5.80 5.92 -10.12
N GLY A 432 -5.60 7.13 -10.67
CA GLY A 432 -4.53 7.41 -11.62
C GLY A 432 -3.14 7.42 -10.96
N GLU A 433 -3.01 8.03 -9.78
CA GLU A 433 -1.77 8.07 -8.98
C GLU A 433 -1.31 6.67 -8.53
N ALA A 434 -2.27 5.79 -8.26
CA ALA A 434 -2.05 4.36 -7.97
C ALA A 434 -1.69 3.52 -9.22
N GLY A 435 -1.63 4.14 -10.41
CA GLY A 435 -1.21 3.48 -11.66
C GLY A 435 -2.34 2.85 -12.49
N ASN A 436 -3.60 2.86 -12.03
CA ASN A 436 -4.73 2.35 -12.81
C ASN A 436 -5.29 3.42 -13.77
N LEU A 437 -4.48 3.75 -14.78
CA LEU A 437 -4.77 4.82 -15.73
C LEU A 437 -6.02 4.56 -16.57
N ALA A 438 -6.32 3.30 -16.89
CA ALA A 438 -7.49 2.94 -17.69
C ALA A 438 -8.80 3.22 -16.94
N GLU A 439 -8.87 2.89 -15.65
CA GLU A 439 -10.03 3.21 -14.82
C GLU A 439 -10.14 4.71 -14.57
N SER A 440 -9.02 5.37 -14.27
CA SER A 440 -8.97 6.84 -14.11
C SER A 440 -9.50 7.57 -15.35
N ARG A 441 -9.12 7.11 -16.56
CA ARG A 441 -9.63 7.61 -17.84
C ARG A 441 -11.14 7.49 -17.96
N ALA A 442 -11.69 6.31 -17.66
CA ALA A 442 -13.13 6.07 -17.76
C ALA A 442 -13.93 6.99 -16.83
N LEU A 443 -13.45 7.19 -15.60
CA LEU A 443 -14.05 8.11 -14.64
C LEU A 443 -14.00 9.56 -15.14
N LEU A 444 -12.85 10.01 -15.68
CA LEU A 444 -12.67 11.38 -16.19
C LEU A 444 -13.58 11.67 -17.38
N GLN A 445 -13.74 10.72 -18.31
CA GLN A 445 -14.64 10.83 -19.45
C GLN A 445 -16.10 11.01 -19.03
N GLU A 446 -16.53 10.36 -17.94
CA GLU A 446 -17.88 10.48 -17.39
C GLU A 446 -18.08 11.84 -16.70
N ILE A 447 -17.12 12.30 -15.91
CA ILE A 447 -17.33 13.45 -15.01
C ILE A 447 -16.99 14.81 -15.62
N VAL A 448 -15.97 14.90 -16.48
CA VAL A 448 -15.53 16.19 -17.05
C VAL A 448 -16.65 16.93 -17.78
N PRO A 449 -17.52 16.28 -18.57
CA PRO A 449 -18.67 16.95 -19.20
C PRO A 449 -19.65 17.60 -18.21
N LEU A 450 -19.66 17.17 -16.95
CA LEU A 450 -20.58 17.67 -15.92
C LEU A 450 -20.08 18.95 -15.24
N PHE A 451 -18.81 19.32 -15.41
CA PHE A 451 -18.26 20.56 -14.84
C PHE A 451 -18.59 21.76 -15.74
N PRO A 452 -19.22 22.82 -15.21
CA PRO A 452 -19.39 24.06 -15.96
C PRO A 452 -18.03 24.72 -16.22
N ALA A 453 -17.92 25.50 -17.29
CA ALA A 453 -16.78 26.40 -17.46
C ALA A 453 -16.84 27.47 -16.36
N ASP A 454 -15.85 27.49 -15.47
CA ASP A 454 -15.82 28.35 -14.30
C ASP A 454 -14.54 29.19 -14.23
N GLY A 455 -14.65 30.41 -13.69
CA GLY A 455 -13.50 31.28 -13.45
C GLY A 455 -12.54 30.74 -12.36
N GLU A 456 -13.01 29.79 -11.54
CA GLU A 456 -12.21 29.06 -10.55
C GLU A 456 -11.31 27.98 -11.19
N GLY A 457 -11.48 27.68 -12.49
CA GLY A 457 -10.62 26.76 -13.23
C GLY A 457 -10.74 25.29 -12.84
N ARG A 458 -11.84 24.87 -12.20
CA ARG A 458 -12.02 23.46 -11.78
C ARG A 458 -12.17 22.55 -12.99
N ARG A 459 -12.95 22.98 -13.98
CA ARG A 459 -13.06 22.26 -15.24
C ARG A 459 -11.70 22.13 -15.92
N ALA A 460 -10.93 23.22 -15.99
CA ALA A 460 -9.60 23.23 -16.57
C ALA A 460 -8.63 22.25 -15.85
N ARG A 461 -8.63 22.22 -14.52
CA ARG A 461 -7.84 21.27 -13.72
C ARG A 461 -8.25 19.81 -13.97
N ALA A 462 -9.55 19.53 -14.08
CA ALA A 462 -10.06 18.19 -14.38
C ALA A 462 -9.72 17.74 -15.82
N VAL A 463 -9.83 18.64 -16.80
CA VAL A 463 -9.41 18.38 -18.19
C VAL A 463 -7.90 18.18 -18.28
N ALA A 464 -7.09 18.93 -17.53
CA ALA A 464 -5.66 18.73 -17.48
C ALA A 464 -5.28 17.36 -16.90
N LEU A 465 -5.98 16.89 -15.84
CA LEU A 465 -5.81 15.53 -15.33
C LEU A 465 -6.20 14.48 -16.39
N TRP A 466 -7.28 14.71 -17.13
CA TRP A 466 -7.67 13.84 -18.24
C TRP A 466 -6.62 13.82 -19.35
N ALA A 467 -6.11 14.97 -19.78
CA ALA A 467 -5.03 15.07 -20.75
C ALA A 467 -3.75 14.37 -20.31
N ARG A 468 -3.39 14.48 -19.03
CA ARG A 468 -2.28 13.73 -18.43
C ARG A 468 -2.49 12.23 -18.55
N VAL A 469 -3.66 11.72 -18.19
CA VAL A 469 -3.98 10.28 -18.28
C VAL A 469 -3.93 9.80 -19.73
N GLU A 470 -4.52 10.54 -20.68
CA GLU A 470 -4.45 10.22 -22.11
C GLU A 470 -2.99 10.20 -22.61
N ARG A 471 -2.18 11.19 -22.22
CA ARG A 471 -0.75 11.25 -22.55
C ARG A 471 0.02 10.06 -21.99
N LEU A 472 -0.20 9.69 -20.73
CA LEU A 472 0.47 8.55 -20.10
C LEU A 472 0.09 7.21 -20.76
N LEU A 473 -1.14 7.09 -21.27
CA LEU A 473 -1.60 5.94 -22.04
C LEU A 473 -1.10 5.93 -23.50
N GLY A 474 -0.44 6.99 -23.97
CA GLY A 474 0.06 7.12 -25.35
C GLY A 474 -0.93 7.75 -26.33
N ASN A 475 -2.10 8.22 -25.86
CA ASN A 475 -3.15 8.84 -26.68
C ASN A 475 -2.85 10.34 -26.91
N TYR A 476 -1.69 10.66 -27.48
CA TYR A 476 -1.21 12.05 -27.57
C TYR A 476 -2.14 12.97 -28.38
N ALA A 477 -2.73 12.46 -29.46
CA ALA A 477 -3.66 13.26 -30.28
C ALA A 477 -4.89 13.69 -29.49
N GLU A 478 -5.45 12.79 -28.68
CA GLU A 478 -6.59 13.09 -27.80
C GLU A 478 -6.18 14.09 -26.71
N ALA A 479 -5.05 13.85 -26.04
CA ALA A 479 -4.53 14.76 -25.01
C ALA A 479 -4.34 16.19 -25.54
N GLN A 480 -3.81 16.34 -26.77
CA GLN A 480 -3.69 17.64 -27.42
C GLN A 480 -5.04 18.25 -27.79
N ALA A 481 -5.97 17.45 -28.32
CA ALA A 481 -7.27 17.93 -28.77
C ALA A 481 -8.09 18.49 -27.60
N ILE A 482 -8.18 17.76 -26.49
CA ILE A 482 -8.92 18.20 -25.30
C ILE A 482 -8.26 19.39 -24.63
N SER A 483 -6.91 19.41 -24.53
CA SER A 483 -6.19 20.53 -23.93
C SER A 483 -6.34 21.81 -24.75
N ARG A 484 -6.23 21.73 -26.08
CA ARG A 484 -6.37 22.87 -26.99
C ARG A 484 -7.78 23.43 -26.98
N ARG A 485 -8.79 22.55 -27.00
CA ARG A 485 -10.20 22.94 -26.95
C ARG A 485 -10.52 23.67 -25.64
N GLU A 486 -10.06 23.15 -24.52
CA GLU A 486 -10.34 23.76 -23.21
C GLU A 486 -9.59 25.08 -23.04
N LEU A 487 -8.32 25.17 -23.46
CA LEU A 487 -7.56 26.43 -23.48
C LEU A 487 -8.25 27.51 -24.31
N ALA A 488 -8.80 27.17 -25.47
CA ALA A 488 -9.51 28.11 -26.33
C ALA A 488 -10.86 28.57 -25.74
N ALA A 489 -11.43 27.80 -24.81
CA ALA A 489 -12.69 28.10 -24.14
C ALA A 489 -12.51 28.84 -22.80
N LEU A 490 -11.27 29.05 -22.34
CA LEU A 490 -11.00 29.76 -21.09
C LEU A 490 -11.44 31.23 -21.17
N PRO A 491 -12.19 31.75 -20.19
CA PRO A 491 -12.55 33.16 -20.14
C PRO A 491 -11.31 34.07 -20.07
N PRO A 492 -11.32 35.27 -20.68
CA PRO A 492 -10.22 36.23 -20.55
C PRO A 492 -9.91 36.53 -19.07
N GLY A 493 -8.64 36.52 -18.69
CA GLY A 493 -8.18 36.77 -17.31
C GLY A 493 -8.16 35.54 -16.37
N THR A 494 -8.59 34.35 -16.83
CA THR A 494 -8.58 33.10 -16.02
C THR A 494 -7.26 32.32 -16.07
N GLY A 495 -6.21 32.89 -16.67
CA GLY A 495 -4.98 32.18 -17.07
C GLY A 495 -4.23 31.42 -15.98
N ILE A 496 -4.45 31.77 -14.72
CA ILE A 496 -3.78 31.18 -13.55
C ILE A 496 -4.49 29.89 -13.09
N ALA A 497 -5.81 29.79 -13.27
CA ALA A 497 -6.65 28.72 -12.72
C ALA A 497 -6.66 27.47 -13.62
N GLY A 498 -5.55 26.72 -13.67
CA GLY A 498 -5.45 25.46 -14.43
C GLY A 498 -5.03 25.62 -15.90
N GLY A 499 -4.97 26.85 -16.42
CA GLY A 499 -4.45 27.14 -17.76
C GLY A 499 -3.00 26.68 -17.96
N TYR A 500 -2.13 26.89 -16.96
CA TYR A 500 -0.75 26.40 -16.98
C TYR A 500 -0.67 24.87 -17.09
N ARG A 501 -1.54 24.12 -16.39
CA ARG A 501 -1.57 22.66 -16.49
C ARG A 501 -1.99 22.21 -17.88
N LEU A 502 -3.06 22.78 -18.43
CA LEU A 502 -3.50 22.46 -19.80
C LEU A 502 -2.42 22.77 -20.84
N ALA A 503 -1.74 23.91 -20.70
CA ALA A 503 -0.64 24.29 -21.59
C ALA A 503 0.57 23.35 -21.45
N THR A 504 0.87 22.91 -20.23
CA THR A 504 1.90 21.90 -19.95
C THR A 504 1.56 20.58 -20.63
N GLU A 505 0.33 20.09 -20.47
CA GLU A 505 -0.13 18.84 -21.07
C GLU A 505 -0.16 18.91 -22.61
N LEU A 506 -0.59 20.04 -23.18
CA LEU A 506 -0.54 20.28 -24.62
C LEU A 506 0.90 20.22 -25.16
N GLY A 507 1.84 20.91 -24.49
CA GLY A 507 3.25 20.91 -24.89
C GLY A 507 3.90 19.53 -24.74
N ALA A 508 3.66 18.85 -23.62
CA ALA A 508 4.21 17.53 -23.35
C ALA A 508 3.70 16.49 -24.36
N ALA A 509 2.39 16.50 -24.65
CA ALA A 509 1.80 15.64 -25.67
C ALA A 509 2.29 16.01 -27.08
N GLY A 510 2.59 17.28 -27.36
CA GLY A 510 3.26 17.73 -28.59
C GLY A 510 4.62 17.07 -28.81
N ILE A 511 5.49 17.19 -27.80
CA ILE A 511 6.84 16.62 -27.82
C ILE A 511 6.76 15.10 -28.01
N LEU A 512 5.91 14.41 -27.23
CA LEU A 512 5.79 12.96 -27.29
C LEU A 512 5.16 12.45 -28.59
N ALA A 513 4.25 13.21 -29.21
CA ALA A 513 3.75 12.93 -30.55
C ALA A 513 4.79 13.16 -31.66
N GLY A 514 5.98 13.69 -31.34
CA GLY A 514 7.03 14.00 -32.30
C GLY A 514 6.78 15.29 -33.09
N ASN A 515 5.78 16.09 -32.70
CA ASN A 515 5.46 17.39 -33.30
C ASN A 515 5.37 18.41 -32.16
N PRO A 516 6.52 18.93 -31.67
CA PRO A 516 6.52 19.91 -30.60
C PRO A 516 5.62 21.09 -30.99
N VAL A 517 4.57 21.31 -30.20
CA VAL A 517 3.70 22.47 -30.37
C VAL A 517 4.15 23.48 -29.31
N PRO A 518 4.63 24.67 -29.67
CA PRO A 518 4.89 25.70 -28.69
C PRO A 518 3.54 26.03 -28.02
N PRO A 519 3.39 25.78 -26.70
CA PRO A 519 2.14 26.06 -26.03
C PRO A 519 1.89 27.58 -26.07
N PRO A 520 0.62 28.01 -26.19
CA PRO A 520 0.29 29.42 -26.36
C PRO A 520 0.85 30.25 -25.19
N ALA A 521 1.62 31.30 -25.54
CA ALA A 521 2.25 32.21 -24.59
C ALA A 521 1.42 33.49 -24.36
N GLY A 522 0.75 33.99 -25.40
CA GLY A 522 -0.02 35.24 -25.35
C GLY A 522 -1.21 35.15 -24.40
N GLY A 523 -1.35 36.13 -23.51
CA GLY A 523 -2.40 36.19 -22.47
C GLY A 523 -2.17 35.35 -21.20
N LEU A 524 -1.23 34.39 -21.17
CA LEU A 524 -0.86 33.60 -19.98
C LEU A 524 0.51 33.97 -19.40
N ILE A 525 1.37 34.55 -20.25
CA ILE A 525 2.78 34.85 -19.99
C ILE A 525 3.07 36.35 -20.10
N GLU A 526 2.16 37.19 -20.63
CA GLU A 526 2.35 38.65 -20.63
C GLU A 526 2.32 39.26 -19.21
N ASP A 527 1.76 38.54 -18.22
CA ASP A 527 1.92 38.83 -16.78
C ASP A 527 3.25 38.30 -16.18
N ALA A 528 4.10 37.63 -16.97
CA ALA A 528 5.27 36.88 -16.50
C ALA A 528 6.60 37.65 -16.54
N ASP A 529 6.64 38.84 -17.14
CA ASP A 529 7.77 39.79 -17.04
C ASP A 529 7.68 40.64 -15.75
N GLY A 530 6.59 40.51 -14.98
CA GLY A 530 6.50 41.03 -13.62
C GLY A 530 7.32 40.18 -12.63
N PRO A 531 7.75 40.77 -11.48
CA PRO A 531 8.39 40.00 -10.42
C PRO A 531 7.49 38.83 -9.99
N PRO A 532 8.06 37.69 -9.57
CA PRO A 532 7.26 36.60 -9.03
C PRO A 532 6.38 37.17 -7.90
N PRO A 533 5.11 36.75 -7.76
CA PRO A 533 4.34 37.07 -6.55
C PRO A 533 5.18 36.60 -5.36
N ASP A 534 5.40 37.49 -4.39
CA ASP A 534 6.34 37.29 -3.30
C ASP A 534 6.18 35.88 -2.70
N ALA A 535 7.26 35.09 -2.73
CA ALA A 535 7.32 33.71 -2.22
C ALA A 535 7.03 33.57 -0.71
N LEU A 536 6.76 34.69 -0.02
CA LEU A 536 6.49 34.78 1.41
C LEU A 536 5.01 34.98 1.74
N THR A 537 4.16 35.32 0.77
CA THR A 537 2.70 35.30 0.93
C THR A 537 2.17 34.06 0.24
N GLY A 538 1.68 33.10 1.03
CA GLY A 538 1.21 31.81 0.52
C GLY A 538 0.30 31.98 -0.70
N ASP A 539 0.76 31.47 -1.84
CA ASP A 539 -0.03 31.29 -3.05
C ASP A 539 -1.10 30.22 -2.75
N PRO A 540 -2.38 30.59 -2.55
CA PRO A 540 -3.39 29.64 -2.13
C PRO A 540 -3.75 28.61 -3.22
N ASP A 541 -3.30 28.83 -4.47
CA ASP A 541 -3.78 28.15 -5.67
C ASP A 541 -2.78 27.23 -6.38
N GLY A 542 -1.53 27.13 -5.90
CA GLY A 542 -0.49 26.28 -6.52
C GLY A 542 -0.02 26.78 -7.89
N SER A 543 -0.20 28.07 -8.19
CA SER A 543 0.15 28.67 -9.48
C SER A 543 1.65 28.62 -9.79
N GLY A 544 2.49 28.69 -8.75
CA GLY A 544 3.95 28.65 -8.89
C GLY A 544 4.47 27.32 -9.49
N VAL A 545 4.02 26.17 -8.97
CA VAL A 545 4.47 24.86 -9.46
C VAL A 545 3.91 24.54 -10.85
N ASP A 546 2.68 24.98 -11.12
CA ASP A 546 2.06 24.82 -12.44
C ASP A 546 2.75 25.69 -13.50
N ARG A 547 3.11 26.93 -13.15
CA ARG A 547 3.95 27.81 -14.00
C ARG A 547 5.31 27.19 -14.26
N ALA A 548 5.96 26.63 -13.24
CA ALA A 548 7.23 25.93 -13.41
C ALA A 548 7.13 24.74 -14.35
N GLY A 549 6.05 23.95 -14.26
CA GLY A 549 5.75 22.86 -15.20
C GLY A 549 5.64 23.34 -16.65
N LEU A 550 4.96 24.45 -16.88
CA LEU A 550 4.84 25.05 -18.22
C LEU A 550 6.21 25.52 -18.74
N LEU A 551 6.98 26.24 -17.93
CA LEU A 551 8.31 26.71 -18.30
C LEU A 551 9.24 25.53 -18.64
N ALA A 552 9.19 24.47 -17.84
CA ALA A 552 9.97 23.26 -18.07
C ALA A 552 9.63 22.60 -19.42
N VAL A 553 8.35 22.38 -19.72
CA VAL A 553 7.94 21.79 -21.01
C VAL A 553 8.24 22.70 -22.19
N ARG A 554 8.08 24.03 -22.05
CA ARG A 554 8.46 24.99 -23.10
C ARG A 554 9.95 24.99 -23.35
N SER A 555 10.77 24.91 -22.30
CA SER A 555 12.22 24.82 -22.42
C SER A 555 12.63 23.54 -23.16
N LEU A 556 11.97 22.41 -22.86
CA LEU A 556 12.22 21.14 -23.53
C LEU A 556 11.82 21.19 -25.02
N ALA A 557 10.66 21.77 -25.35
CA ALA A 557 10.26 22.02 -26.73
C ALA A 557 11.27 22.92 -27.47
N ALA A 558 11.74 24.00 -26.84
CA ALA A 558 12.74 24.89 -27.41
C ALA A 558 14.09 24.18 -27.66
N THR A 559 14.51 23.25 -26.79
CA THR A 559 15.69 22.40 -27.08
C THR A 559 15.44 21.45 -28.25
N HIS A 560 14.21 20.95 -28.42
CA HIS A 560 13.88 20.09 -29.55
C HIS A 560 14.00 20.82 -30.88
N ASP A 561 13.57 22.08 -30.94
CA ASP A 561 13.62 22.91 -32.15
C ASP A 561 14.98 23.59 -32.35
N GLY A 562 15.87 23.52 -31.35
CA GLY A 562 17.21 24.12 -31.39
C GLY A 562 17.24 25.62 -31.10
N ALA A 563 16.20 26.16 -30.47
CA ALA A 563 16.11 27.55 -30.01
C ALA A 563 16.79 27.72 -28.64
N LEU A 564 18.12 27.61 -28.61
CA LEU A 564 18.89 27.45 -27.37
C LEU A 564 18.89 28.67 -26.45
N GLY A 565 18.78 29.89 -26.98
CA GLY A 565 18.63 31.10 -26.16
C GLY A 565 17.36 31.03 -25.32
N LEU A 566 16.22 30.84 -26.01
CA LEU A 566 14.92 30.67 -25.36
C LEU A 566 14.89 29.49 -24.38
N ALA A 567 15.50 28.35 -24.73
CA ALA A 567 15.58 27.21 -23.82
C ALA A 567 16.33 27.52 -22.52
N ARG A 568 17.45 28.27 -22.60
CA ARG A 568 18.22 28.69 -21.41
C ARG A 568 17.41 29.65 -20.53
N ASP A 569 16.79 30.65 -21.12
CA ASP A 569 16.00 31.63 -20.37
C ASP A 569 14.82 30.96 -19.64
N LEU A 570 14.12 30.05 -20.33
CA LEU A 570 12.99 29.32 -19.75
C LEU A 570 13.40 28.33 -18.67
N VAL A 571 14.49 27.58 -18.86
CA VAL A 571 14.96 26.62 -17.85
C VAL A 571 15.49 27.34 -16.60
N ASP A 572 16.15 28.49 -16.77
CA ASP A 572 16.65 29.32 -15.67
C ASP A 572 15.52 30.01 -14.90
N ALA A 573 14.41 30.34 -15.57
CA ALA A 573 13.19 30.79 -14.90
C ALA A 573 12.48 29.66 -14.15
N GLY A 574 12.33 28.49 -14.78
CA GLY A 574 11.65 27.33 -14.19
C GLY A 574 12.39 26.75 -12.99
N SER A 575 13.71 26.58 -13.07
CA SER A 575 14.54 26.03 -12.00
C SER A 575 14.52 26.91 -10.76
N ARG A 576 14.61 28.25 -10.90
CA ARG A 576 14.49 29.19 -9.77
C ARG A 576 13.20 29.03 -8.98
N ILE A 577 12.07 28.80 -9.67
CA ILE A 577 10.78 28.56 -9.01
C ILE A 577 10.81 27.21 -8.29
N VAL A 578 11.23 26.14 -8.97
CA VAL A 578 11.27 24.79 -8.38
C VAL A 578 12.22 24.70 -7.19
N ASP A 579 13.39 25.34 -7.25
CA ASP A 579 14.38 25.36 -6.18
C ASP A 579 13.89 26.11 -4.93
N ALA A 580 13.03 27.12 -5.10
CA ALA A 580 12.44 27.87 -4.00
C ALA A 580 11.25 27.15 -3.34
N LEU A 581 10.60 26.22 -4.04
CA LEU A 581 9.42 25.50 -3.53
C LEU A 581 9.82 24.39 -2.54
N PRO A 582 9.07 24.22 -1.43
CA PRO A 582 9.28 23.10 -0.53
C PRO A 582 8.86 21.78 -1.18
N ASP A 583 9.47 20.70 -0.73
CA ASP A 583 9.25 19.35 -1.28
C ASP A 583 7.79 18.91 -1.28
N ARG A 584 6.98 19.39 -0.33
CA ARG A 584 5.54 19.10 -0.29
C ARG A 584 4.78 19.62 -1.51
N ASP A 585 5.20 20.75 -2.10
CA ASP A 585 4.49 21.42 -3.19
C ASP A 585 4.95 20.87 -4.55
N VAL A 586 6.22 20.48 -4.67
CA VAL A 586 6.79 19.87 -5.89
C VAL A 586 6.39 18.39 -6.01
N ARG A 587 6.18 17.68 -4.89
CA ARG A 587 5.84 16.25 -4.86
C ARG A 587 4.64 15.91 -5.73
N ASP A 588 3.67 16.80 -5.83
CA ASP A 588 2.43 16.53 -6.57
C ASP A 588 2.58 16.70 -8.10
N HIS A 589 3.74 17.19 -8.55
CA HIS A 589 4.03 17.58 -9.93
C HIS A 589 5.35 16.98 -10.48
N PRO A 590 5.54 15.65 -10.48
CA PRO A 590 6.82 15.04 -10.83
C PRO A 590 7.28 15.30 -12.28
N ASP A 591 6.34 15.57 -13.19
CA ASP A 591 6.61 15.83 -14.60
C ASP A 591 7.42 17.12 -14.82
N CYS A 592 7.32 18.11 -13.92
CA CYS A 592 8.09 19.35 -14.04
C CYS A 592 9.60 19.09 -13.84
N LEU A 593 9.96 18.24 -12.86
CA LEU A 593 11.34 17.85 -12.59
C LEU A 593 11.91 16.97 -13.71
N ALA A 594 11.09 16.08 -14.28
CA ALA A 594 11.49 15.28 -15.43
C ALA A 594 11.80 16.16 -16.66
N ALA A 595 10.93 17.14 -16.95
CA ALA A 595 11.12 18.06 -18.07
C ALA A 595 12.34 18.97 -17.85
N LEU A 596 12.52 19.56 -16.66
CA LEU A 596 13.70 20.37 -16.32
C LEU A 596 14.99 19.56 -16.48
N GLY A 597 15.06 18.37 -15.88
CA GLY A 597 16.26 17.55 -15.93
C GLY A 597 16.63 17.10 -17.34
N LEU A 598 15.64 16.81 -18.19
CA LEU A 598 15.88 16.51 -19.61
C LEU A 598 16.37 17.73 -20.38
N THR A 599 15.78 18.92 -20.15
CA THR A 599 16.25 20.16 -20.77
C THR A 599 17.69 20.46 -20.37
N GLU A 600 18.01 20.39 -19.08
CA GLU A 600 19.35 20.64 -18.54
C GLU A 600 20.37 19.67 -19.13
N LEU A 601 20.01 18.39 -19.25
CA LEU A 601 20.84 17.40 -19.93
C LEU A 601 21.11 17.78 -21.40
N HIS A 602 20.06 18.18 -22.15
CA HIS A 602 20.20 18.59 -23.56
C HIS A 602 20.96 19.92 -23.75
N LEU A 603 21.04 20.75 -22.70
CA LEU A 603 21.88 21.94 -22.63
C LEU A 603 23.28 21.65 -22.05
N GLU A 604 23.61 20.38 -21.81
CA GLU A 604 24.88 19.89 -21.25
C GLU A 604 25.18 20.38 -19.81
N ARG A 605 24.13 20.71 -19.04
CA ARG A 605 24.16 21.05 -17.61
C ARG A 605 23.89 19.81 -16.73
N GLN A 606 24.81 18.84 -16.78
CA GLN A 606 24.60 17.52 -16.16
C GLN A 606 24.39 17.57 -14.64
N ALA A 607 25.07 18.47 -13.92
CA ALA A 607 24.95 18.56 -12.47
C ALA A 607 23.54 18.99 -12.03
N ASP A 608 22.96 19.98 -12.72
CA ASP A 608 21.60 20.45 -12.48
C ASP A 608 20.58 19.35 -12.81
N ALA A 609 20.78 18.66 -13.94
CA ALA A 609 19.95 17.54 -14.35
C ALA A 609 19.91 16.42 -13.29
N VAL A 610 21.06 16.02 -12.74
CA VAL A 610 21.13 15.05 -11.64
C VAL A 610 20.34 15.56 -10.44
N ARG A 611 20.57 16.81 -10.03
CA ARG A 611 19.93 17.41 -8.86
C ARG A 611 18.40 17.38 -8.95
N HIS A 612 17.83 17.81 -10.08
CA HIS A 612 16.37 17.84 -10.25
C HIS A 612 15.76 16.45 -10.43
N LEU A 613 16.40 15.56 -11.19
CA LEU A 613 15.90 14.19 -11.40
C LEU A 613 15.95 13.37 -10.11
N ASP A 614 17.05 13.44 -9.35
CA ASP A 614 17.19 12.71 -8.09
C ASP A 614 16.21 13.24 -7.03
N ARG A 615 15.98 14.57 -6.98
CA ARG A 615 14.93 15.16 -6.14
C ARG A 615 13.56 14.59 -6.52
N GLY A 616 13.24 14.51 -7.81
CA GLY A 616 11.96 13.96 -8.28
C GLY A 616 11.79 12.49 -7.93
N LEU A 617 12.83 11.68 -8.15
CA LEU A 617 12.82 10.26 -7.79
C LEU A 617 12.61 10.04 -6.29
N ALA A 618 13.27 10.84 -5.44
CA ALA A 618 13.09 10.78 -4.00
C ALA A 618 11.64 11.10 -3.58
N LEU A 619 11.07 12.17 -4.15
CA LEU A 619 9.70 12.60 -3.84
C LEU A 619 8.64 11.58 -4.27
N VAL A 620 8.75 11.04 -5.48
CA VAL A 620 7.79 10.08 -6.02
C VAL A 620 7.86 8.74 -5.30
N ARG A 621 9.08 8.26 -4.97
CA ARG A 621 9.27 7.04 -4.19
C ARG A 621 8.73 7.18 -2.77
N ALA A 622 8.99 8.31 -2.10
CA ALA A 622 8.47 8.59 -0.77
C ALA A 622 6.93 8.72 -0.76
N ALA A 623 6.34 9.13 -1.89
CA ALA A 623 4.89 9.22 -2.05
C ALA A 623 4.21 7.92 -2.49
N HIS A 624 4.97 6.85 -2.77
CA HIS A 624 4.48 5.60 -3.37
C HIS A 624 3.64 5.81 -4.64
N ARG A 625 4.00 6.81 -5.45
CA ARG A 625 3.32 7.13 -6.71
C ARG A 625 4.00 6.47 -7.89
N ASP A 626 3.19 5.94 -8.80
CA ASP A 626 3.68 5.30 -10.01
C ASP A 626 3.62 6.23 -11.22
N ASP A 627 2.77 7.25 -11.16
CA ASP A 627 2.66 8.26 -12.20
C ASP A 627 3.85 9.25 -12.13
N GLY A 628 4.52 9.47 -13.27
CA GLY A 628 5.74 10.30 -13.33
C GLY A 628 7.05 9.58 -12.96
N LEU A 629 6.99 8.48 -12.20
CA LEU A 629 8.17 7.70 -11.82
C LEU A 629 8.94 7.20 -13.04
N CYS A 630 8.23 6.69 -14.04
CA CYS A 630 8.83 6.16 -15.26
C CYS A 630 9.64 7.23 -16.00
N GLN A 631 9.11 8.44 -16.16
CA GLN A 631 9.79 9.53 -16.87
C GLN A 631 11.05 10.00 -16.14
N LEU A 632 11.00 10.09 -14.81
CA LEU A 632 12.15 10.43 -13.98
C LEU A 632 13.25 9.37 -14.08
N LEU A 633 12.90 8.08 -14.04
CA LEU A 633 13.85 6.97 -14.22
C LEU A 633 14.49 7.01 -15.62
N LEU A 634 13.71 7.28 -16.67
CA LEU A 634 14.22 7.42 -18.03
C LEU A 634 15.17 8.62 -18.17
N GLY A 635 14.81 9.78 -17.61
CA GLY A 635 15.69 10.95 -17.57
C GLY A 635 17.00 10.65 -16.85
N ARG A 636 16.92 10.00 -15.68
CA ARG A 636 18.11 9.66 -14.88
C ARG A 636 18.97 8.58 -15.53
N SER A 637 18.36 7.63 -16.22
CA SER A 637 19.04 6.64 -17.07
C SER A 637 19.83 7.35 -18.18
N ARG A 638 19.24 8.38 -18.80
CA ARG A 638 19.92 9.16 -19.84
C ARG A 638 21.14 9.91 -19.30
N VAL A 639 21.02 10.53 -18.13
CA VAL A 639 22.16 11.16 -17.45
C VAL A 639 23.25 10.14 -17.13
N ALA A 640 22.89 8.97 -16.60
CA ALA A 640 23.84 7.88 -16.32
C ALA A 640 24.57 7.42 -17.59
N TYR A 641 23.84 7.27 -18.70
CA TYR A 641 24.40 6.94 -20.01
C TYR A 641 25.44 7.97 -20.47
N HIS A 642 25.11 9.27 -20.44
CA HIS A 642 26.04 10.33 -20.83
C HIS A 642 27.26 10.42 -19.91
N SER A 643 27.07 10.18 -18.62
CA SER A 643 28.14 10.14 -17.61
C SER A 643 28.99 8.86 -17.67
N GLY A 644 28.70 7.95 -18.59
CA GLY A 644 29.42 6.69 -18.77
C GLY A 644 29.04 5.59 -17.78
N GLN A 645 28.05 5.78 -16.91
CA GLN A 645 27.60 4.78 -15.92
C GLN A 645 26.64 3.76 -16.57
N LEU A 646 27.14 2.96 -17.51
CA LEU A 646 26.29 2.09 -18.35
C LEU A 646 25.50 1.05 -17.57
N ALA A 647 26.07 0.46 -16.52
CA ALA A 647 25.34 -0.49 -15.67
C ALA A 647 24.14 0.17 -14.98
N SER A 648 24.34 1.35 -14.39
CA SER A 648 23.26 2.14 -13.77
C SER A 648 22.22 2.59 -14.80
N ALA A 649 22.64 2.98 -16.00
CA ALA A 649 21.72 3.33 -17.08
C ALA A 649 20.79 2.16 -17.45
N ILE A 650 21.34 0.93 -17.54
CA ILE A 650 20.59 -0.31 -17.80
C ILE A 650 19.62 -0.58 -16.64
N GLU A 651 20.09 -0.56 -15.39
CA GLU A 651 19.25 -0.81 -14.21
C GLU A 651 18.05 0.15 -14.13
N LEU A 652 18.29 1.45 -14.31
CA LEU A 652 17.25 2.48 -14.30
C LEU A 652 16.26 2.31 -15.46
N ALA A 653 16.73 1.95 -16.65
CA ALA A 653 15.86 1.69 -17.81
C ALA A 653 15.02 0.42 -17.61
N THR A 654 15.59 -0.64 -17.04
CA THR A 654 14.86 -1.86 -16.68
C THR A 654 13.79 -1.58 -15.63
N GLU A 655 14.11 -0.80 -14.59
CA GLU A 655 13.13 -0.36 -13.58
C GLU A 655 12.00 0.45 -14.22
N ALA A 656 12.34 1.41 -15.10
CA ALA A 656 11.35 2.18 -15.86
C ALA A 656 10.42 1.27 -16.67
N GLY A 657 10.95 0.21 -17.29
CA GLY A 657 10.16 -0.79 -18.02
C GLY A 657 9.19 -1.59 -17.14
N ILE A 658 9.55 -1.87 -15.88
CA ILE A 658 8.65 -2.50 -14.91
C ILE A 658 7.51 -1.54 -14.56
N VAL A 659 7.82 -0.27 -14.28
CA VAL A 659 6.81 0.77 -13.98
C VAL A 659 5.88 0.97 -15.17
N ALA A 660 6.42 1.09 -16.39
CA ALA A 660 5.63 1.28 -17.62
C ALA A 660 4.62 0.14 -17.86
N ARG A 661 5.00 -1.11 -17.60
CA ARG A 661 4.08 -2.26 -17.65
C ARG A 661 2.97 -2.16 -16.61
N ARG A 662 3.31 -1.79 -15.38
CA ARG A 662 2.35 -1.67 -14.28
C ARG A 662 1.29 -0.61 -14.55
N ILE A 663 1.67 0.53 -15.12
CA ILE A 663 0.72 1.61 -15.49
C ILE A 663 0.05 1.40 -16.86
N GLY A 664 0.39 0.32 -17.58
CA GLY A 664 -0.19 0.00 -18.88
C GLY A 664 0.26 0.88 -20.05
N SER A 665 1.40 1.56 -19.96
CA SER A 665 1.90 2.46 -21.01
C SER A 665 2.83 1.74 -21.99
N ARG A 666 2.37 1.53 -23.23
CA ARG A 666 3.16 0.88 -24.29
C ARG A 666 4.31 1.76 -24.80
N ASP A 667 4.08 3.05 -24.95
CA ASP A 667 5.10 3.97 -25.47
C ASP A 667 6.23 4.22 -24.47
N LEU A 668 5.91 4.36 -23.18
CA LEU A 668 6.95 4.47 -22.15
C LEU A 668 7.75 3.17 -22.02
N LEU A 669 7.10 2.01 -22.19
CA LEU A 669 7.79 0.73 -22.24
C LEU A 669 8.72 0.64 -23.46
N SER A 670 8.29 1.09 -24.63
CA SER A 670 9.12 1.19 -25.83
C SER A 670 10.38 2.03 -25.55
N VAL A 671 10.23 3.20 -24.94
CA VAL A 671 11.36 4.10 -24.62
C VAL A 671 12.30 3.49 -23.58
N ALA A 672 11.78 2.79 -22.57
CA ALA A 672 12.58 2.08 -21.58
C ALA A 672 13.43 0.99 -22.23
N LEU A 673 12.84 0.17 -23.10
CA LEU A 673 13.57 -0.86 -23.84
C LEU A 673 14.59 -0.26 -24.81
N ALA A 674 14.27 0.85 -25.46
CA ALA A 674 15.21 1.57 -26.33
C ALA A 674 16.42 2.12 -25.54
N SER A 675 16.18 2.68 -24.35
CA SER A 675 17.24 3.19 -23.47
C SER A 675 18.11 2.07 -22.92
N GLU A 676 17.51 0.95 -22.51
CA GLU A 676 18.25 -0.26 -22.09
C GLU A 676 19.09 -0.82 -23.26
N ALA A 677 18.50 -0.87 -24.46
CA ALA A 677 19.18 -1.37 -25.66
C ALA A 677 20.40 -0.52 -26.02
N GLU A 678 20.29 0.81 -25.97
CA GLU A 678 21.40 1.70 -26.30
C GLU A 678 22.55 1.55 -25.29
N ALA A 679 22.25 1.55 -23.99
CA ALA A 679 23.28 1.36 -22.96
C ALA A 679 23.93 -0.04 -23.05
N THR A 680 23.13 -1.09 -23.33
CA THR A 680 23.62 -2.46 -23.54
C THR A 680 24.52 -2.54 -24.79
N ALA A 681 24.14 -1.89 -25.89
CA ALA A 681 24.96 -1.85 -27.09
C ALA A 681 26.32 -1.19 -26.82
N TRP A 682 26.36 -0.10 -26.07
CA TRP A 682 27.61 0.57 -25.72
C TRP A 682 28.44 -0.14 -24.64
N ARG A 683 27.82 -0.95 -23.77
CA ARG A 683 28.56 -1.85 -22.86
C ARG A 683 29.38 -2.85 -23.68
N GLY A 684 28.74 -3.43 -24.71
CA GLY A 684 29.40 -4.31 -25.67
C GLY A 684 29.71 -5.69 -25.10
N GLY A 685 29.96 -6.64 -26.01
CA GLY A 685 30.02 -8.06 -25.69
C GLY A 685 29.12 -8.82 -26.65
N LEU A 686 29.46 -10.03 -27.08
CA LEU A 686 28.69 -10.71 -28.14
C LEU A 686 27.25 -11.02 -27.73
N ARG A 687 27.03 -11.37 -26.46
CA ARG A 687 25.69 -11.54 -25.90
C ARG A 687 24.95 -10.21 -25.77
N ASP A 688 25.67 -9.13 -25.48
CA ASP A 688 25.11 -7.79 -25.36
C ASP A 688 24.73 -7.22 -26.73
N ASP A 689 25.49 -7.53 -27.78
CA ASP A 689 25.17 -7.16 -29.17
C ASP A 689 23.82 -7.76 -29.59
N GLU A 690 23.64 -9.07 -29.40
CA GLU A 690 22.39 -9.77 -29.71
C GLU A 690 21.23 -9.28 -28.83
N ARG A 691 21.48 -9.10 -27.53
CA ARG A 691 20.48 -8.59 -26.59
C ARG A 691 20.04 -7.17 -26.93
N ALA A 692 20.98 -6.27 -27.25
CA ALA A 692 20.66 -4.89 -27.60
C ALA A 692 19.80 -4.81 -28.86
N VAL A 693 20.12 -5.59 -29.89
CA VAL A 693 19.30 -5.67 -31.11
C VAL A 693 17.90 -6.22 -30.79
N ALA A 694 17.80 -7.28 -29.98
CA ALA A 694 16.51 -7.84 -29.59
C ALA A 694 15.64 -6.84 -28.80
N LEU A 695 16.22 -6.18 -27.79
CA LEU A 695 15.53 -5.15 -27.00
C LEU A 695 15.05 -3.99 -27.87
N ALA A 696 15.90 -3.49 -28.76
CA ALA A 696 15.55 -2.38 -29.64
C ALA A 696 14.48 -2.77 -30.67
N ARG A 697 14.46 -4.02 -31.17
CA ARG A 697 13.37 -4.51 -32.02
C ARG A 697 12.04 -4.56 -31.27
N SER A 698 12.03 -5.10 -30.06
CA SER A 698 10.83 -5.08 -29.21
C SER A 698 10.36 -3.65 -28.91
N ALA A 699 11.29 -2.71 -28.72
CA ALA A 699 10.94 -1.29 -28.58
C ALA A 699 10.22 -0.75 -29.82
N VAL A 700 10.70 -1.06 -31.03
CA VAL A 700 10.06 -0.64 -32.29
C VAL A 700 8.67 -1.27 -32.47
N GLU A 701 8.50 -2.54 -32.10
CA GLU A 701 7.20 -3.24 -32.16
C GLU A 701 6.16 -2.69 -31.18
N LEU A 702 6.61 -2.17 -30.05
CA LEU A 702 5.74 -1.61 -29.02
C LEU A 702 5.29 -0.18 -29.32
N ALA A 703 6.10 0.61 -30.03
CA ALA A 703 5.82 2.00 -30.34
C ALA A 703 4.52 2.16 -31.13
N SER A 704 3.64 3.03 -30.66
CA SER A 704 2.30 3.21 -31.23
C SER A 704 2.34 3.86 -32.62
N ASP A 705 3.32 4.74 -32.84
CA ASP A 705 3.55 5.42 -34.11
C ASP A 705 5.07 5.61 -34.33
N ARG A 706 5.57 5.27 -35.52
CA ARG A 706 6.98 5.48 -35.90
C ARG A 706 7.36 6.96 -35.96
N ALA A 707 6.40 7.85 -36.19
CA ALA A 707 6.61 9.29 -36.17
C ALA A 707 6.59 9.88 -34.76
N SER A 708 6.10 9.16 -33.74
CA SER A 708 6.14 9.64 -32.35
C SER A 708 7.56 9.67 -31.78
N TRP A 709 7.73 10.33 -30.64
CA TRP A 709 9.01 10.35 -29.92
C TRP A 709 9.46 8.94 -29.50
N SER A 710 8.55 8.08 -29.03
CA SER A 710 8.87 6.68 -28.68
C SER A 710 9.34 5.91 -29.90
N GLY A 711 8.65 6.04 -31.04
CA GLY A 711 9.02 5.43 -32.32
C GLY A 711 10.40 5.87 -32.82
N ARG A 712 10.69 7.18 -32.80
CA ARG A 712 12.00 7.72 -33.20
C ARG A 712 13.11 7.28 -32.25
N THR A 713 12.85 7.24 -30.95
CA THR A 713 13.81 6.76 -29.93
C THR A 713 14.11 5.28 -30.11
N ALA A 714 13.09 4.45 -30.35
CA ALA A 714 13.27 3.03 -30.64
C ALA A 714 14.05 2.79 -31.94
N ALA A 715 13.76 3.55 -33.01
CA ALA A 715 14.46 3.44 -34.28
C ALA A 715 15.93 3.85 -34.18
N THR A 716 16.23 4.94 -33.47
CA THR A 716 17.62 5.40 -33.24
C THR A 716 18.41 4.45 -32.33
N ALA A 717 17.78 3.86 -31.32
CA ALA A 717 18.39 2.81 -30.51
C ALA A 717 18.69 1.56 -31.33
N LEU A 718 17.75 1.12 -32.19
CA LEU A 718 17.97 -0.02 -33.08
C LEU A 718 19.05 0.27 -34.12
N ALA A 719 19.11 1.48 -34.67
CA ALA A 719 20.17 1.90 -35.58
C ALA A 719 21.55 1.82 -34.91
N THR A 720 21.65 2.32 -33.67
CA THR A 720 22.87 2.26 -32.88
C THR A 720 23.29 0.81 -32.60
N ALA A 721 22.36 -0.02 -32.15
CA ALA A 721 22.61 -1.44 -31.88
C ALA A 721 23.01 -2.20 -33.16
N ALA A 722 22.34 -1.94 -34.29
CA ALA A 722 22.65 -2.55 -35.58
C ALA A 722 24.06 -2.20 -36.06
N LEU A 723 24.45 -0.92 -36.02
CA LEU A 723 25.81 -0.51 -36.38
C LEU A 723 26.86 -1.21 -35.52
N LEU A 724 26.65 -1.21 -34.20
CA LEU A 724 27.57 -1.80 -33.23
C LEU A 724 27.63 -3.34 -33.31
N ALA A 725 26.58 -3.98 -33.84
CA ALA A 725 26.54 -5.39 -34.18
C ALA A 725 27.12 -5.70 -35.58
N GLY A 726 27.54 -4.67 -36.34
CA GLY A 726 28.19 -4.82 -37.64
C GLY A 726 27.25 -4.77 -38.85
N ASP A 727 26.08 -4.15 -38.71
CA ASP A 727 25.09 -3.96 -39.78
C ASP A 727 24.88 -2.46 -40.07
N PRO A 728 25.79 -1.82 -40.84
CA PRO A 728 25.72 -0.40 -41.14
C PRO A 728 24.55 -0.04 -42.07
N ALA A 729 24.10 -0.97 -42.92
CA ALA A 729 23.00 -0.73 -43.86
C ALA A 729 21.69 -0.48 -43.10
N THR A 730 21.36 -1.36 -42.15
CA THR A 730 20.18 -1.20 -41.28
C THR A 730 20.26 0.09 -40.45
N CYS A 731 21.45 0.47 -39.97
CA CYS A 731 21.65 1.73 -39.28
C CYS A 731 21.27 2.94 -40.14
N VAL A 732 21.73 2.99 -41.39
CA VAL A 732 21.44 4.09 -42.32
C VAL A 732 19.95 4.15 -42.66
N GLU A 733 19.32 3.01 -42.94
CA GLU A 733 17.89 2.92 -43.25
C GLU A 733 17.04 3.47 -42.08
N LEU A 734 17.30 3.00 -40.86
CA LEU A 734 16.54 3.38 -39.68
C LEU A 734 16.72 4.86 -39.31
N LEU A 735 17.95 5.39 -39.37
CA LEU A 735 18.20 6.81 -39.07
C LEU A 735 17.55 7.74 -40.10
N ARG A 736 17.64 7.40 -41.40
CA ARG A 736 16.99 8.20 -42.45
C ARG A 736 15.47 8.12 -42.34
N GLY A 737 14.92 6.95 -42.03
CA GLY A 737 13.49 6.76 -41.78
C GLY A 737 13.00 7.58 -40.58
N ALA A 738 13.72 7.53 -39.46
CA ALA A 738 13.39 8.30 -38.25
C ALA A 738 13.57 9.81 -38.45
N GLY A 739 14.59 10.22 -39.21
CA GLY A 739 14.88 11.61 -39.54
C GLY A 739 13.94 12.24 -40.58
N GLY A 740 13.22 11.42 -41.36
CA GLY A 740 12.25 11.85 -42.36
C GLY A 740 12.85 12.42 -43.65
N ASP A 741 14.05 13.01 -43.59
CA ASP A 741 14.77 13.54 -44.72
C ASP A 741 16.30 13.45 -44.53
N ALA A 742 17.05 13.91 -45.54
CA ALA A 742 18.51 13.90 -45.51
C ALA A 742 19.12 14.87 -44.48
N ARG A 743 18.33 15.78 -43.90
CA ARG A 743 18.73 16.73 -42.86
C ARG A 743 18.33 16.26 -41.45
N LEU A 744 17.67 15.10 -41.34
CA LEU A 744 17.17 14.53 -40.10
C LEU A 744 16.24 15.49 -39.34
N THR A 745 15.40 16.25 -40.05
CA THR A 745 14.59 17.33 -39.46
C THR A 745 13.61 16.85 -38.40
N ARG A 746 13.15 15.59 -38.49
CA ARG A 746 12.27 14.98 -37.48
C ARG A 746 13.01 14.56 -36.21
N LEU A 747 14.33 14.49 -36.20
CA LEU A 747 15.09 14.24 -34.98
C LEU A 747 15.35 15.55 -34.23
N GLN A 748 15.40 15.42 -32.91
CA GLN A 748 15.68 16.51 -31.98
C GLN A 748 16.92 17.30 -32.42
N ALA A 749 16.78 18.61 -32.60
CA ALA A 749 17.82 19.44 -33.20
C ALA A 749 19.15 19.41 -32.43
N THR A 750 19.09 19.42 -31.09
CA THR A 750 20.29 19.35 -30.24
C THR A 750 21.06 18.04 -30.33
N LEU A 751 20.48 16.98 -30.88
CA LEU A 751 21.11 15.66 -30.99
C LEU A 751 21.53 15.32 -32.43
N ARG A 752 21.27 16.19 -33.42
CA ARG A 752 21.61 15.91 -34.83
C ARG A 752 23.10 15.67 -35.08
N PRO A 753 24.05 16.41 -34.47
CA PRO A 753 25.48 16.12 -34.65
C PRO A 753 25.86 14.69 -34.25
N LEU A 754 25.28 14.17 -33.16
CA LEU A 754 25.42 12.77 -32.75
C LEU A 754 24.89 11.80 -33.81
N TRP A 755 23.73 12.07 -34.41
CA TRP A 755 23.17 11.20 -35.46
C TRP A 755 23.97 11.24 -36.76
N TYR A 756 24.53 12.39 -37.13
CA TYR A 756 25.45 12.50 -38.26
C TYR A 756 26.78 11.79 -37.99
N GLU A 757 27.30 11.80 -36.76
CA GLU A 757 28.46 10.98 -36.38
C GLU A 757 28.15 9.49 -36.57
N LEU A 758 26.96 9.04 -36.18
CA LEU A 758 26.55 7.65 -36.36
C LEU A 758 26.41 7.27 -37.84
N LEU A 759 25.85 8.14 -38.68
CA LEU A 759 25.83 7.95 -40.15
C LEU A 759 27.23 7.97 -40.76
N CYS A 760 28.12 8.84 -40.27
CA CYS A 760 29.52 8.88 -40.68
C CYS A 760 30.21 7.54 -40.36
N ALA A 761 30.03 7.03 -39.14
CA ALA A 761 30.56 5.74 -38.72
C ALA A 761 30.00 4.58 -39.57
N ALA A 762 28.71 4.61 -39.92
CA ALA A 762 28.09 3.63 -40.81
C ALA A 762 28.66 3.68 -42.23
N ALA A 763 28.85 4.87 -42.80
CA ALA A 763 29.47 5.05 -44.11
C ALA A 763 30.93 4.59 -44.13
N LEU A 764 31.70 4.86 -43.07
CA LEU A 764 33.04 4.29 -42.93
C LEU A 764 33.00 2.76 -42.85
N ALA A 765 32.10 2.17 -42.07
CA ALA A 765 31.96 0.72 -42.00
C ALA A 765 31.52 0.07 -43.32
N ALA A 766 30.83 0.82 -44.18
CA ALA A 766 30.43 0.40 -45.52
C ALA A 766 31.52 0.62 -46.60
N GLY A 767 32.65 1.24 -46.26
CA GLY A 767 33.70 1.56 -47.24
C GLY A 767 33.39 2.76 -48.13
N GLU A 768 32.55 3.69 -47.67
CA GLU A 768 32.10 4.87 -48.42
C GLU A 768 32.68 6.20 -47.83
N PRO A 769 34.00 6.47 -47.98
CA PRO A 769 34.65 7.60 -47.33
C PRO A 769 34.13 8.97 -47.82
N ALA A 770 33.59 9.03 -49.04
CA ALA A 770 32.98 10.26 -49.56
C ALA A 770 31.63 10.55 -48.88
N ASP A 771 30.82 9.54 -48.56
CA ASP A 771 29.59 9.77 -47.78
C ASP A 771 29.93 10.10 -46.32
N ALA A 772 30.89 9.39 -45.74
CA ALA A 772 31.36 9.67 -44.38
C ALA A 772 31.78 11.13 -44.21
N GLU A 773 32.58 11.68 -45.15
CA GLU A 773 32.96 13.09 -45.12
C GLU A 773 31.76 14.04 -45.25
N ARG A 774 30.78 13.71 -46.10
CA ARG A 774 29.55 14.51 -46.21
C ARG A 774 28.79 14.56 -44.89
N GLN A 775 28.66 13.42 -44.20
CA GLN A 775 27.98 13.37 -42.91
C GLN A 775 28.78 14.10 -41.83
N ALA A 776 30.10 13.95 -41.78
CA ALA A 776 30.96 14.66 -40.83
C ALA A 776 30.87 16.19 -41.02
N ARG A 777 30.87 16.70 -42.26
CA ARG A 777 30.68 18.13 -42.54
C ARG A 777 29.30 18.63 -42.11
N ARG A 778 28.25 17.83 -42.27
CA ARG A 778 26.91 18.16 -41.76
C ARG A 778 26.88 18.21 -40.23
N ALA A 779 27.58 17.30 -39.57
CA ALA A 779 27.74 17.33 -38.12
C ALA A 779 28.42 18.64 -37.67
N MET A 780 29.49 19.07 -38.36
CA MET A 780 30.18 20.33 -38.06
C MET A 780 29.26 21.55 -38.21
N ALA A 781 28.54 21.65 -39.33
CA ALA A 781 27.63 22.77 -39.59
C ALA A 781 26.51 22.87 -38.54
N GLU A 782 25.92 21.74 -38.13
CA GLU A 782 24.90 21.74 -37.06
C GLU A 782 25.52 22.03 -35.69
N ALA A 783 26.69 21.48 -35.37
CA ALA A 783 27.35 21.72 -34.09
C ALA A 783 27.76 23.19 -33.92
N GLU A 784 28.21 23.84 -34.98
CA GLU A 784 28.54 25.27 -35.00
C GLU A 784 27.30 26.12 -34.70
N ARG A 785 26.15 25.79 -35.32
CA ARG A 785 24.87 26.46 -35.06
C ARG A 785 24.40 26.30 -33.61
N LEU A 786 24.66 25.16 -32.98
CA LEU A 786 24.22 24.86 -31.61
C LEU A 786 25.16 25.44 -30.55
N GLY A 787 26.48 25.47 -30.79
CA GLY A 787 27.45 25.95 -29.80
C GLY A 787 27.48 25.13 -28.50
N LEU A 788 27.07 23.85 -28.55
CA LEU A 788 27.15 22.91 -27.43
C LEU A 788 28.46 22.11 -27.52
N PRO A 789 29.30 22.07 -26.46
CA PRO A 789 30.63 21.47 -26.55
C PRO A 789 30.60 19.98 -26.87
N GLY A 790 29.76 19.18 -26.20
CA GLY A 790 29.61 17.76 -26.45
C GLY A 790 29.14 17.46 -27.88
N GLN A 791 28.19 18.25 -28.40
CA GLN A 791 27.74 18.14 -29.80
C GLN A 791 28.84 18.48 -30.81
N ARG A 792 29.67 19.49 -30.53
CA ARG A 792 30.87 19.77 -31.32
C ARG A 792 31.88 18.63 -31.22
N GLY A 793 32.01 17.99 -30.06
CA GLY A 793 32.84 16.80 -29.89
C GLY A 793 32.47 15.66 -30.83
N PHE A 794 31.17 15.41 -31.06
CA PHE A 794 30.71 14.43 -32.07
C PHE A 794 31.16 14.78 -33.48
N ALA A 795 31.05 16.06 -33.87
CA ALA A 795 31.45 16.52 -35.18
C ALA A 795 32.96 16.42 -35.41
N GLU A 796 33.77 16.87 -34.44
CA GLU A 796 35.24 16.79 -34.50
C GLU A 796 35.70 15.33 -34.52
N SER A 797 35.07 14.45 -33.72
CA SER A 797 35.37 13.02 -33.72
C SER A 797 35.04 12.35 -35.06
N ALA A 798 33.90 12.71 -35.67
CA ALA A 798 33.49 12.17 -36.97
C ALA A 798 34.48 12.59 -38.07
N TYR A 799 34.85 13.87 -38.09
CA TYR A 799 35.79 14.40 -39.09
C TYR A 799 37.20 13.80 -38.91
N GLY A 800 37.68 13.66 -37.67
CA GLY A 800 38.93 12.98 -37.37
C GLY A 800 38.97 11.52 -37.84
N GLU A 801 37.89 10.76 -37.65
CA GLU A 801 37.80 9.38 -38.15
C GLU A 801 37.79 9.30 -39.69
N VAL A 802 37.21 10.28 -40.39
CA VAL A 802 37.27 10.38 -41.86
C VAL A 802 38.71 10.60 -42.33
N LEU A 803 39.46 11.48 -41.67
CA LEU A 803 40.87 11.73 -42.00
C LEU A 803 41.73 10.49 -41.75
N LEU A 804 41.52 9.78 -40.63
CA LEU A 804 42.18 8.49 -40.38
C LEU A 804 41.84 7.44 -41.44
N ALA A 805 40.59 7.37 -41.89
CA ALA A 805 40.17 6.47 -42.96
C ALA A 805 40.85 6.78 -44.30
N ARG A 806 41.27 8.03 -44.53
CA ARG A 806 42.06 8.45 -45.71
C ARG A 806 43.57 8.27 -45.55
N GLY A 807 44.04 7.97 -44.35
CA GLY A 807 45.47 7.93 -44.03
C GLY A 807 46.07 9.31 -43.75
N GLU A 808 45.25 10.35 -43.60
CA GLU A 808 45.68 11.73 -43.29
C GLU A 808 45.93 11.90 -41.78
N VAL A 809 46.85 11.12 -41.22
CA VAL A 809 47.05 10.96 -39.77
C VAL A 809 47.39 12.28 -39.08
N VAL A 810 48.31 13.07 -39.63
CA VAL A 810 48.74 14.34 -39.04
C VAL A 810 47.59 15.35 -39.00
N ALA A 811 46.73 15.37 -40.02
CA ALA A 811 45.56 16.24 -40.07
C ALA A 811 44.46 15.79 -39.09
N ALA A 812 44.36 14.49 -38.80
CA ALA A 812 43.36 13.95 -37.86
C ALA A 812 43.63 14.33 -36.40
N LEU A 813 44.90 14.44 -36.00
CA LEU A 813 45.31 14.72 -34.61
C LEU A 813 44.59 15.92 -33.96
N PRO A 814 44.60 17.15 -34.53
CA PRO A 814 43.96 18.30 -33.90
C PRO A 814 42.45 18.12 -33.71
N HIS A 815 41.77 17.45 -34.65
CA HIS A 815 40.33 17.16 -34.53
C HIS A 815 40.04 16.17 -33.39
N LEU A 816 40.87 15.13 -33.25
CA LEU A 816 40.70 14.13 -32.19
C LEU A 816 41.06 14.70 -30.81
N GLU A 817 42.08 15.55 -30.72
CA GLU A 817 42.42 16.30 -29.49
C GLU A 817 41.26 17.22 -29.08
N ALA A 818 40.73 18.00 -30.03
CA ALA A 818 39.56 18.84 -29.80
C ALA A 818 38.35 18.02 -29.34
N ALA A 819 38.07 16.88 -29.97
CA ALA A 819 36.98 15.99 -29.57
C ALA A 819 37.12 15.51 -28.12
N VAL A 820 38.33 15.13 -27.68
CA VAL A 820 38.59 14.70 -26.30
C VAL A 820 38.28 15.82 -25.29
N ASP A 821 38.71 17.05 -25.58
CA ASP A 821 38.49 18.19 -24.70
C ASP A 821 37.02 18.62 -24.68
N LEU A 822 36.35 18.59 -25.82
CA LEU A 822 34.94 18.92 -25.98
C LEU A 822 34.04 17.91 -25.28
N PHE A 823 34.32 16.61 -25.40
CA PHE A 823 33.58 15.58 -24.65
C PHE A 823 33.85 15.68 -23.14
N ARG A 824 35.03 16.12 -22.71
CA ARG A 824 35.28 16.44 -21.30
C ARG A 824 34.41 17.61 -20.84
N ALA A 825 34.34 18.69 -21.62
CA ALA A 825 33.56 19.88 -21.28
C ALA A 825 32.04 19.60 -21.23
N GLY A 826 31.52 18.79 -22.16
CA GLY A 826 30.12 18.35 -22.17
C GLY A 826 29.81 17.17 -21.25
N GLY A 827 30.79 16.67 -20.48
CA GLY A 827 30.61 15.55 -19.55
C GLY A 827 30.29 14.20 -20.19
N LEU A 828 30.64 13.99 -21.45
CA LEU A 828 30.35 12.77 -22.23
C LEU A 828 31.46 11.72 -22.06
N VAL A 829 31.49 11.05 -20.90
CA VAL A 829 32.62 10.20 -20.46
C VAL A 829 32.87 9.03 -21.41
N LEU A 830 31.82 8.32 -21.82
CA LEU A 830 31.93 7.21 -22.78
C LEU A 830 32.53 7.70 -24.11
N ARG A 831 32.01 8.81 -24.65
CA ARG A 831 32.47 9.35 -25.94
C ARG A 831 33.89 9.88 -25.88
N ARG A 832 34.29 10.50 -24.77
CA ARG A 832 35.68 10.86 -24.49
C ARG A 832 36.61 9.64 -24.51
N SER A 833 36.19 8.52 -23.93
CA SER A 833 37.01 7.29 -23.94
C SER A 833 37.25 6.74 -25.35
N LEU A 834 36.25 6.85 -26.23
CA LEU A 834 36.34 6.44 -27.63
C LEU A 834 37.20 7.41 -28.45
N ALA A 835 37.05 8.73 -28.24
CA ALA A 835 37.90 9.73 -28.88
C ALA A 835 39.38 9.57 -28.47
N LEU A 836 39.66 9.24 -27.21
CA LEU A 836 41.01 8.91 -26.74
C LEU A 836 41.58 7.66 -27.41
N ALA A 837 40.75 6.64 -27.68
CA ALA A 837 41.18 5.47 -28.45
C ALA A 837 41.54 5.82 -29.90
N SER A 838 40.75 6.69 -30.54
CA SER A 838 41.05 7.19 -31.88
C SER A 838 42.30 8.07 -31.91
N LEU A 839 42.47 8.94 -30.91
CA LEU A 839 43.68 9.76 -30.73
C LEU A 839 44.92 8.89 -30.50
N THR A 840 44.78 7.80 -29.73
CA THR A 840 45.86 6.83 -29.52
C THR A 840 46.33 6.25 -30.86
N ARG A 841 45.40 5.76 -31.69
CA ARG A 841 45.71 5.21 -33.02
C ARG A 841 46.41 6.25 -33.89
N ALA A 842 45.88 7.47 -33.94
CA ALA A 842 46.47 8.56 -34.70
C ALA A 842 47.89 8.91 -34.23
N ALA A 843 48.13 8.93 -32.91
CA ALA A 843 49.43 9.23 -32.34
C ALA A 843 50.44 8.08 -32.54
N GLU A 844 50.00 6.82 -32.46
CA GLU A 844 50.83 5.65 -32.76
C GLU A 844 51.29 5.69 -34.23
N ALA A 845 50.38 5.91 -35.18
CA ALA A 845 50.72 6.02 -36.61
C ALA A 845 51.49 7.29 -37.01
N ALA A 846 51.58 8.28 -36.10
CA ALA A 846 52.41 9.47 -36.29
C ALA A 846 53.75 9.39 -35.52
N ASP A 847 54.12 8.21 -35.02
CA ASP A 847 55.33 7.95 -34.20
C ASP A 847 55.44 8.84 -32.95
N ARG A 848 54.30 9.28 -32.40
CA ARG A 848 54.21 10.09 -31.17
C ARG A 848 54.01 9.19 -29.94
N ALA A 849 55.02 8.37 -29.63
CA ALA A 849 54.94 7.35 -28.57
C ALA A 849 54.49 7.88 -27.19
N GLY A 850 54.99 9.05 -26.76
CA GLY A 850 54.61 9.66 -25.48
C GLY A 850 53.12 10.05 -25.41
N PRO A 851 52.63 10.91 -26.31
CA PRO A 851 51.20 11.22 -26.45
C PRO A 851 50.31 9.98 -26.60
N ALA A 852 50.70 9.01 -27.44
CA ALA A 852 49.98 7.75 -27.63
C ALA A 852 49.82 6.97 -26.32
N ALA A 853 50.91 6.76 -25.58
CA ALA A 853 50.86 6.01 -24.32
C ALA A 853 49.98 6.70 -23.25
N ARG A 854 49.96 8.04 -23.23
CA ARG A 854 49.08 8.81 -22.32
C ARG A 854 47.62 8.67 -22.71
N ALA A 855 47.30 8.88 -23.99
CA ALA A 855 45.94 8.76 -24.51
C ALA A 855 45.39 7.33 -24.30
N ARG A 856 46.22 6.31 -24.56
CA ARG A 856 45.87 4.90 -24.39
C ARG A 856 45.52 4.56 -22.94
N ARG A 857 46.35 5.01 -22.00
CA ARG A 857 46.13 4.79 -20.56
C ARG A 857 44.80 5.40 -20.13
N GLN A 858 44.56 6.66 -20.49
CA GLN A 858 43.32 7.36 -20.17
C GLN A 858 42.10 6.71 -20.83
N ALA A 859 42.21 6.24 -22.08
CA ALA A 859 41.15 5.54 -22.78
C ALA A 859 40.73 4.27 -22.01
N LEU A 860 41.71 3.45 -21.61
CA LEU A 860 41.48 2.20 -20.89
C LEU A 860 40.96 2.43 -19.47
N GLU A 861 41.48 3.43 -18.74
CA GLU A 861 40.96 3.81 -17.42
C GLU A 861 39.48 4.22 -17.48
N LEU A 862 39.11 5.05 -18.46
CA LEU A 862 37.71 5.43 -18.67
C LEU A 862 36.87 4.25 -19.16
N ALA A 863 37.41 3.36 -19.99
CA ALA A 863 36.71 2.17 -20.44
C ALA A 863 36.30 1.27 -19.27
N VAL A 864 37.20 1.05 -18.32
CA VAL A 864 36.92 0.29 -17.08
C VAL A 864 35.85 0.98 -16.26
N ARG A 865 35.95 2.30 -16.06
CA ARG A 865 34.92 3.08 -15.34
C ARG A 865 33.54 2.99 -16.00
N CYS A 866 33.50 2.97 -17.33
CA CYS A 866 32.25 2.83 -18.08
C CYS A 866 31.75 1.38 -18.16
N GLY A 867 32.61 0.40 -17.93
CA GLY A 867 32.33 -1.01 -18.18
C GLY A 867 32.15 -1.33 -19.68
N THR A 868 32.86 -0.66 -20.58
CA THR A 868 32.69 -0.83 -22.04
C THR A 868 33.82 -1.64 -22.68
N GLU A 869 33.47 -2.62 -23.51
CA GLU A 869 34.42 -3.33 -24.39
C GLU A 869 34.75 -2.53 -25.67
N ARG A 870 33.97 -1.49 -25.99
CA ARG A 870 34.04 -0.78 -27.28
C ARG A 870 35.34 0.00 -27.47
N VAL A 871 35.97 0.44 -26.38
CA VAL A 871 37.28 1.12 -26.44
C VAL A 871 38.37 0.18 -26.94
N GLY A 872 38.37 -1.08 -26.48
CA GLY A 872 39.32 -2.09 -26.94
C GLY A 872 39.14 -2.42 -28.43
N LEU A 873 37.89 -2.51 -28.88
CA LEU A 873 37.56 -2.68 -30.31
C LEU A 873 38.03 -1.48 -31.13
N ARG A 874 37.79 -0.25 -30.65
CA ARG A 874 38.21 0.98 -31.32
C ARG A 874 39.73 1.05 -31.44
N LEU A 875 40.48 0.73 -30.39
CA LEU A 875 41.96 0.68 -30.39
C LEU A 875 42.53 -0.36 -31.37
N ALA A 876 41.79 -1.45 -31.61
CA ALA A 876 42.24 -2.50 -32.51
C ALA A 876 42.02 -2.19 -33.99
N ARG A 877 41.27 -1.12 -34.31
CA ARG A 877 40.91 -0.75 -35.67
C ARG A 877 42.14 -0.16 -36.42
N PRO A 878 42.47 -0.64 -37.62
CA PRO A 878 43.58 -0.11 -38.43
C PRO A 878 43.32 1.30 -38.96
N ILE A 879 44.35 1.94 -39.53
CA ILE A 879 44.27 3.25 -40.22
C ILE A 879 44.35 3.04 -41.75
N GLY A 880 43.74 3.95 -42.51
CA GLY A 880 43.89 4.01 -43.97
C GLY A 880 42.84 3.28 -44.83
N PRO A 881 42.83 3.55 -46.15
CA PRO A 881 41.69 3.27 -47.03
C PRO A 881 41.45 1.78 -47.31
N ARG A 882 42.50 0.96 -47.35
CA ARG A 882 42.38 -0.50 -47.55
C ARG A 882 41.76 -1.22 -46.36
N ALA A 883 41.90 -0.63 -45.18
CA ALA A 883 41.53 -1.25 -43.91
C ALA A 883 40.04 -1.05 -43.56
N VAL A 884 39.46 0.04 -44.09
CA VAL A 884 38.06 0.46 -43.90
C VAL A 884 37.06 -0.44 -44.63
N ALA A 885 37.49 -1.10 -45.71
CA ALA A 885 36.60 -1.87 -46.60
C ALA A 885 36.44 -3.37 -46.23
N ALA A 886 37.22 -3.91 -45.29
CA ALA A 886 37.38 -5.36 -45.19
C ALA A 886 36.57 -6.04 -44.07
N LEU A 887 36.59 -5.55 -42.83
CA LEU A 887 36.03 -6.26 -41.66
C LEU A 887 35.38 -5.27 -40.66
N THR A 888 34.33 -5.73 -39.95
CA THR A 888 33.76 -4.97 -38.83
C THR A 888 34.73 -4.92 -37.65
N ASP A 889 34.56 -3.98 -36.70
CA ASP A 889 35.41 -3.84 -35.52
C ASP A 889 35.58 -5.18 -34.75
N ARG A 890 34.50 -5.94 -34.59
CA ARG A 890 34.52 -7.26 -33.93
C ARG A 890 35.21 -8.32 -34.78
N GLU A 891 34.97 -8.32 -36.08
CA GLU A 891 35.66 -9.22 -37.01
C GLU A 891 37.17 -8.97 -37.00
N TRP A 892 37.58 -7.70 -36.95
CA TRP A 892 38.98 -7.28 -36.80
C TRP A 892 39.58 -7.77 -35.47
N HIS A 893 38.85 -7.61 -34.37
CA HIS A 893 39.31 -8.09 -33.07
C HIS A 893 39.53 -9.62 -33.06
N ILE A 894 38.60 -10.39 -33.64
CA ILE A 894 38.72 -11.86 -33.77
C ILE A 894 39.87 -12.23 -34.73
N ALA A 895 40.05 -11.48 -35.82
CA ALA A 895 41.15 -11.69 -36.76
C ALA A 895 42.52 -11.46 -36.08
N ARG A 896 42.64 -10.42 -35.25
CA ARG A 896 43.88 -10.10 -34.53
C ARG A 896 44.19 -11.13 -33.43
N LEU A 897 43.20 -11.54 -32.64
CA LEU A 897 43.37 -12.66 -31.70
C LEU A 897 43.78 -13.94 -32.43
N THR A 898 43.23 -14.18 -33.60
CA THR A 898 43.60 -15.32 -34.45
C THR A 898 45.05 -15.24 -34.93
N ALA A 899 45.51 -14.05 -35.32
CA ALA A 899 46.88 -13.78 -35.73
C ALA A 899 47.91 -13.99 -34.61
N THR A 900 47.53 -13.84 -33.33
CA THR A 900 48.41 -14.17 -32.19
C THR A 900 48.61 -15.69 -31.96
N GLY A 901 47.94 -16.55 -32.73
CA GLY A 901 47.99 -18.01 -32.58
C GLY A 901 46.95 -18.60 -31.62
N ALA A 902 46.06 -17.79 -31.03
CA ALA A 902 45.05 -18.26 -30.08
C ALA A 902 44.01 -19.20 -30.73
N THR A 903 43.84 -20.43 -30.24
CA THR A 903 42.85 -21.39 -30.78
C THR A 903 41.41 -20.88 -30.67
N SER A 904 40.48 -21.35 -31.51
CA SER A 904 39.04 -21.00 -31.41
C SER A 904 38.46 -21.24 -30.01
N ARG A 905 38.98 -22.25 -29.28
CA ARG A 905 38.61 -22.53 -27.90
C ARG A 905 39.14 -21.48 -26.91
N LEU A 906 40.37 -21.01 -27.10
CA LEU A 906 40.96 -19.95 -26.27
C LEU A 906 40.31 -18.59 -26.56
N ILE A 907 40.09 -18.26 -27.83
CA ILE A 907 39.34 -17.07 -28.25
C ILE A 907 37.92 -17.11 -27.67
N GLY A 908 37.25 -18.28 -27.74
CA GLY A 908 35.93 -18.48 -27.15
C GLY A 908 35.91 -18.21 -25.65
N ARG A 909 36.92 -18.69 -24.90
CA ARG A 909 37.07 -18.39 -23.47
C ARG A 909 37.35 -16.90 -23.20
N GLN A 910 38.23 -16.27 -23.97
CA GLN A 910 38.57 -14.85 -23.81
C GLN A 910 37.40 -13.92 -24.08
N LEU A 911 36.55 -14.28 -25.06
CA LEU A 911 35.38 -13.48 -25.47
C LEU A 911 34.07 -13.96 -24.84
N ASN A 912 34.11 -14.95 -23.94
CA ASN A 912 32.95 -15.57 -23.28
C ASN A 912 31.86 -16.08 -24.27
N ILE A 913 32.29 -16.76 -25.33
CA ILE A 913 31.44 -17.33 -26.40
C ILE A 913 31.80 -18.78 -26.72
N SER A 914 30.89 -19.47 -27.40
CA SER A 914 31.15 -20.84 -27.84
C SER A 914 32.27 -20.87 -28.90
N PRO A 915 33.13 -21.89 -28.91
CA PRO A 915 34.11 -22.06 -29.99
C PRO A 915 33.48 -22.08 -31.39
N ARG A 916 32.26 -22.60 -31.49
CA ARG A 916 31.46 -22.65 -32.73
C ARG A 916 31.06 -21.25 -33.22
N THR A 917 30.79 -20.32 -32.31
CA THR A 917 30.53 -18.92 -32.64
C THR A 917 31.79 -18.26 -33.23
N VAL A 918 32.97 -18.54 -32.66
CA VAL A 918 34.26 -18.06 -33.20
C VAL A 918 34.49 -18.58 -34.61
N GLU A 919 34.26 -19.88 -34.84
CA GLU A 919 34.38 -20.49 -36.17
C GLU A 919 33.43 -19.86 -37.19
N ALA A 920 32.19 -19.56 -36.80
CA ALA A 920 31.23 -18.86 -37.65
C ALA A 920 31.68 -17.42 -38.01
N HIS A 921 32.34 -16.71 -37.09
CA HIS A 921 32.98 -15.43 -37.39
C HIS A 921 34.17 -15.60 -38.33
N LEU A 922 35.05 -16.58 -38.09
CA LEU A 922 36.21 -16.85 -38.93
C LEU A 922 35.82 -17.18 -40.37
N THR A 923 34.76 -17.97 -40.59
CA THR A 923 34.24 -18.23 -41.93
C THR A 923 33.82 -16.95 -42.66
N ARG A 924 33.19 -16.01 -41.96
CA ARG A 924 32.82 -14.69 -42.52
C ARG A 924 34.06 -13.84 -42.80
N ILE A 925 35.02 -13.82 -41.87
CA ILE A 925 36.29 -13.10 -41.99
C ILE A 925 37.06 -13.61 -43.21
N TYR A 926 37.20 -14.92 -43.38
CA TYR A 926 37.89 -15.55 -44.52
C TYR A 926 37.28 -15.11 -45.84
N ARG A 927 35.95 -15.14 -45.95
CA ARG A 927 35.23 -14.68 -47.14
C ARG A 927 35.47 -13.18 -47.42
N LYS A 928 35.38 -12.33 -46.39
CA LYS A 928 35.55 -10.87 -46.54
C LYS A 928 37.00 -10.47 -46.83
N ALA A 929 37.97 -11.12 -46.20
CA ALA A 929 39.39 -10.88 -46.40
C ALA A 929 39.95 -11.55 -47.68
N GLY A 930 39.16 -12.39 -48.35
CA GLY A 930 39.59 -13.10 -49.56
C GLY A 930 40.66 -14.16 -49.29
N VAL A 931 40.66 -14.78 -48.11
CA VAL A 931 41.65 -15.79 -47.69
C VAL A 931 40.98 -17.14 -47.45
N ALA A 932 41.66 -18.24 -47.78
CA ALA A 932 41.11 -19.60 -47.68
C ALA A 932 41.48 -20.34 -46.38
N SER A 933 42.39 -19.80 -45.57
CA SER A 933 42.94 -20.49 -44.41
C SER A 933 43.30 -19.55 -43.27
N ARG A 934 43.44 -20.12 -42.07
CA ARG A 934 43.87 -19.40 -40.86
C ARG A 934 45.25 -18.76 -41.03
N SER A 935 46.19 -19.48 -41.64
CA SER A 935 47.52 -18.95 -42.00
C SER A 935 47.44 -17.84 -43.04
N GLY A 936 46.52 -17.95 -44.00
CA GLY A 936 46.22 -16.87 -44.94
C GLY A 936 45.68 -15.61 -44.25
N LEU A 937 44.83 -15.78 -43.21
CA LEU A 937 44.36 -14.67 -42.38
C LEU A 937 45.50 -14.02 -41.57
N VAL A 938 46.40 -14.81 -40.98
CA VAL A 938 47.58 -14.27 -40.26
C VAL A 938 48.45 -13.43 -41.20
N ALA A 939 48.74 -13.92 -42.41
CA ALA A 939 49.51 -13.19 -43.40
C ALA A 939 48.76 -11.94 -43.93
N TRP A 940 47.43 -12.00 -44.00
CA TRP A 940 46.61 -10.85 -44.38
C TRP A 940 46.61 -9.74 -43.31
N VAL A 941 46.46 -10.11 -42.04
CA VAL A 941 46.56 -9.15 -40.91
C VAL A 941 47.96 -8.54 -40.85
N ALA A 942 49.02 -9.35 -40.97
CA ALA A 942 50.40 -8.87 -40.94
C ALA A 942 50.70 -7.83 -42.04
N ARG A 943 50.16 -8.02 -43.26
CA ARG A 943 50.32 -7.06 -44.37
C ARG A 943 49.63 -5.71 -44.12
N LEU A 944 48.60 -5.67 -43.29
CA LEU A 944 47.90 -4.43 -42.94
C LEU A 944 48.63 -3.70 -41.81
N ASP A 945 49.23 -4.46 -40.88
CA ASP A 945 50.09 -3.90 -39.82
C ASP A 945 51.44 -3.38 -40.38
N ASP A 946 52.00 -4.00 -41.43
CA ASP A 946 53.28 -3.59 -42.05
C ASP A 946 53.20 -2.32 -42.92
N THR A 947 51.99 -1.89 -43.31
CA THR A 947 51.78 -0.63 -44.05
C THR A 947 51.58 0.60 -43.16
N ASP A 948 51.55 0.41 -41.84
CA ASP A 948 51.51 1.47 -40.81
C ASP A 948 52.92 1.82 -40.25
N ARG A 949 53.99 1.25 -40.82
CA ARG A 949 55.41 1.66 -40.65
C ARG A 949 55.92 2.28 -41.95
#